data_AF-A0A6M0GD60-F1
#
_entry.id   AF-A0A6M0GD60-F1
#
_cell.length_a   1.000
_cell.length_b   1.000
_cell.length_c   1.000
_cell.angle_alpha   90.00
_cell.angle_beta   90.00
_cell.angle_gamma   90.00
#
_symmetry.space_group_name_H-M   'P 1'
#
loop_
_entity.id
_entity.type
_entity.pdbx_description
1 polymer ?
#
loop_
_entity_poly.entity_id
_entity_poly.type
_entity_poly.pdbx_seq_one_letter_code
_entity_poly.pdbx_strand_id
1 'polypeptide(L)'
;MSALTPSPPQPSVTNFKPKGIARSWVLGLVITLGILLGTLCCSIWDQVPMPTSPVIWSSEAQWITSEEPTYRFYARRSFNLGDTEVGGWLRLSADNDFILYVNNIVVAREVSDYGQIPRNSLGLGSQLTDPYQNLNDSHPYSLRVRDWVQWSYPKDWKLTNYVDLTPYLQPGRNVIALEVQKSQTNPRAIVEGAIYIPGSDSSVINLTTGETPWRISTLAENQEQLRWFDQEFNDLNWSEAAVLGQPTEKTYSRVSEQLFAQPLLGNWITGNQSERGEVWLKGTWQGVRENKRRGDAETRGRGDAEMRRRGDTGTRGEISPKFVSTPWLVSHRRQRAFIRFAGQGNYSLLLNDSLVKHDDTGDQGLLHLYEVTNLLKRGSNNLTVRLSRPVETDGKNNTGLVGFYLDGWIETETGEAIATIVTDENWITETEPTPNPSQEGNRRQEAGGRRQKAEGRRQEAGGRRQKAEGSPNEKISPPEDESGLFPIPHSSFPIPYFQVRSQETELVNSATFLRQPHLQEFKRQFEGDAALLNYPKYLWHQILWSLGGIFFVLIETWSLGRLLLGRRQEAGPTPNPSQEGNRRQEAEGRRQEAEGRRQEAGGSPDEKISPPEDESRLFPIPHSPFPIPHLPVRRQKAKSDRITPYSLLIWDSLATGTILLLPGTLFLLSIALLKHRYGEAELALQFASSHSNQLILAGFLVIVSLTLLWSLLRRQEAEPTPNPSKEGNRRQD
;
A
#
# COMPACT_ATOMS: atom_id res chain seq x y z
N MET A 1 51.80 50.45 55.85
CA MET A 1 51.16 50.66 54.54
C MET A 1 51.42 49.43 53.68
N SER A 2 50.49 48.48 53.69
CA SER A 2 50.47 47.34 52.76
C SER A 2 49.00 47.16 52.36
N ALA A 3 48.75 47.28 51.06
CA ALA A 3 47.42 47.35 50.47
C ALA A 3 46.71 45.99 50.52
N LEU A 4 45.46 46.00 50.98
CA LEU A 4 44.50 44.90 50.87
C LEU A 4 44.07 44.76 49.40
N THR A 5 44.43 43.64 48.77
CA THR A 5 43.85 43.22 47.50
C THR A 5 42.48 42.56 47.73
N PRO A 6 41.42 42.94 47.01
CA PRO A 6 40.12 42.30 47.13
C PRO A 6 40.14 40.93 46.44
N SER A 7 39.55 39.93 47.10
CA SER A 7 39.37 38.58 46.57
C SER A 7 38.42 38.58 45.36
N PRO A 8 38.69 37.78 44.32
CA PRO A 8 37.84 37.71 43.13
C PRO A 8 36.46 37.14 43.49
N PRO A 9 35.38 37.67 42.89
CA PRO A 9 34.03 37.18 43.14
C PRO A 9 33.93 35.73 42.67
N GLN A 10 33.46 34.84 43.56
CA GLN A 10 33.18 33.46 43.19
C GLN A 10 32.07 33.43 42.12
N PRO A 11 32.21 32.65 41.05
CA PRO A 11 31.20 32.55 40.02
C PRO A 11 29.92 31.98 40.62
N SER A 12 28.86 32.78 40.64
CA SER A 12 27.52 32.33 41.02
C SER A 12 27.07 31.27 40.01
N VAL A 13 27.13 29.99 40.40
CA VAL A 13 26.58 28.88 39.62
C VAL A 13 25.07 29.08 39.54
N THR A 14 24.62 29.72 38.46
CA THR A 14 23.20 29.87 38.18
C THR A 14 22.67 28.50 37.78
N ASN A 15 21.94 27.86 38.70
CA ASN A 15 21.20 26.63 38.42
C ASN A 15 20.12 26.91 37.38
N PHE A 16 20.50 26.81 36.10
CA PHE A 16 19.58 26.87 34.98
C PHE A 16 18.67 25.64 35.07
N LYS A 17 17.47 25.82 35.66
CA LYS A 17 16.40 24.81 35.56
C LYS A 17 15.89 24.85 34.12
N PRO A 18 16.13 23.82 33.29
CA PRO A 18 15.57 23.78 31.95
C PRO A 18 14.04 23.80 32.08
N LYS A 19 13.42 24.88 31.60
CA LYS A 19 11.96 25.07 31.59
C LYS A 19 11.33 24.00 30.69
N GLY A 20 10.06 23.67 30.92
CA GLY A 20 9.30 22.58 30.27
C GLY A 20 9.33 22.53 28.73
N ILE A 21 9.76 23.60 28.07
CA ILE A 21 10.03 23.67 26.62
C ILE A 21 10.99 22.56 26.18
N ALA A 22 12.07 22.28 26.93
CA ALA A 22 13.06 21.26 26.55
C ALA A 22 12.46 19.84 26.45
N ARG A 23 11.45 19.51 27.28
CA ARG A 23 10.82 18.18 27.27
C ARG A 23 9.94 17.97 26.04
N SER A 24 9.23 19.01 25.61
CA SER A 24 8.40 18.96 24.41
C SER A 24 9.23 18.75 23.14
N TRP A 25 10.41 19.37 23.05
CA TRP A 25 11.33 19.19 21.92
C TRP A 25 11.90 17.77 21.83
N VAL A 26 12.33 17.22 22.97
CA VAL A 26 12.84 15.84 23.05
C VAL A 26 11.77 14.85 22.59
N LEU A 27 10.53 15.00 23.07
CA LEU A 27 9.42 14.14 22.66
C LEU A 27 9.09 14.28 21.18
N GLY A 28 9.04 15.51 20.66
CA GLY A 28 8.79 15.75 19.23
C GLY A 28 9.83 15.11 18.32
N LEU A 29 11.10 15.16 18.70
CA LEU A 29 12.19 14.56 17.93
C LEU A 29 12.10 13.04 17.90
N VAL A 30 11.84 12.42 19.05
CA VAL A 30 11.64 10.96 19.16
C VAL A 30 10.47 10.49 18.31
N ILE A 31 9.34 11.20 18.36
CA ILE A 31 8.17 10.89 17.53
C ILE A 31 8.53 11.00 16.04
N THR A 32 9.20 12.08 15.65
CA THR A 32 9.58 12.32 14.24
C THR A 32 10.53 11.24 13.73
N LEU A 33 11.56 10.90 14.50
CA LEU A 33 12.49 9.82 14.15
C LEU A 33 11.77 8.47 14.06
N GLY A 34 10.86 8.20 14.99
CA GLY A 34 10.03 7.00 14.98
C GLY A 34 9.16 6.87 13.73
N ILE A 35 8.52 7.97 13.32
CA ILE A 35 7.73 8.02 12.08
C ILE A 35 8.64 7.77 10.87
N LEU A 36 9.78 8.47 10.77
CA LEU A 36 10.72 8.31 9.66
C LEU A 36 11.30 6.91 9.56
N LEU A 37 11.63 6.28 10.70
CA LEU A 37 12.12 4.91 10.73
C LEU A 37 11.02 3.92 10.33
N GLY A 38 9.81 4.12 10.83
CA GLY A 38 8.67 3.29 10.46
C GLY A 38 8.29 3.43 8.99
N THR A 39 8.30 4.64 8.42
CA THR A 39 8.06 4.82 6.98
C THR A 39 9.19 4.21 6.14
N LEU A 40 10.45 4.29 6.60
CA LEU A 40 11.56 3.61 5.95
C LEU A 40 11.38 2.08 5.96
N CYS A 41 11.05 1.49 7.11
CA CYS A 41 10.75 0.06 7.21
C CYS A 41 9.57 -0.33 6.32
N CYS A 42 8.46 0.41 6.38
CA CYS A 42 7.32 0.24 5.47
C CYS A 42 7.78 0.26 4.01
N SER A 43 8.63 1.20 3.60
CA SER A 43 9.15 1.26 2.22
C SER A 43 10.13 0.14 1.83
N ILE A 44 10.71 -0.58 2.80
CA ILE A 44 11.60 -1.74 2.54
C ILE A 44 10.77 -3.01 2.41
N TRP A 45 9.74 -3.16 3.26
CA TRP A 45 8.95 -4.38 3.37
C TRP A 45 7.70 -4.38 2.50
N ASP A 46 7.06 -3.22 2.33
CA ASP A 46 5.97 -3.07 1.38
C ASP A 46 6.55 -2.89 -0.02
N GLN A 47 5.99 -3.65 -0.96
CA GLN A 47 6.45 -3.65 -2.34
C GLN A 47 6.32 -2.24 -2.92
N VAL A 48 7.44 -1.72 -3.41
CA VAL A 48 7.54 -0.41 -4.05
C VAL A 48 6.54 -0.34 -5.22
N PRO A 49 5.88 0.81 -5.45
CA PRO A 49 5.11 1.01 -6.66
C PRO A 49 5.90 0.57 -7.90
N MET A 50 5.19 -0.03 -8.84
CA MET A 50 5.73 -0.82 -9.93
C MET A 50 6.99 -0.20 -10.57
N PRO A 51 8.08 -0.98 -10.72
CA PRO A 51 9.24 -0.50 -11.46
C PRO A 51 8.80 -0.22 -12.90
N THR A 52 9.15 0.95 -13.42
CA THR A 52 8.93 1.24 -14.82
C THR A 52 9.78 0.30 -15.68
N SER A 53 9.20 -0.25 -16.74
CA SER A 53 9.92 -1.07 -17.71
C SER A 53 10.45 -0.18 -18.84
N PRO A 54 11.70 -0.36 -19.29
CA PRO A 54 12.18 0.35 -20.46
C PRO A 54 11.30 -0.04 -21.67
N VAL A 55 10.93 0.95 -22.50
CA VAL A 55 10.21 0.69 -23.75
C VAL A 55 11.23 0.33 -24.83
N ILE A 56 10.97 -0.78 -25.51
CA ILE A 56 11.75 -1.22 -26.67
C ILE A 56 10.99 -0.74 -27.91
N TRP A 57 11.39 0.43 -28.42
CA TRP A 57 10.85 0.95 -29.67
C TRP A 57 11.24 0.06 -30.85
N SER A 58 10.39 0.01 -31.88
CA SER A 58 10.74 -0.68 -33.12
C SER A 58 11.96 -0.03 -33.79
N SER A 59 12.68 -0.79 -34.63
CA SER A 59 13.82 -0.23 -35.39
C SER A 59 13.42 0.85 -36.38
N GLU A 60 12.15 0.89 -36.74
CA GLU A 60 11.56 1.84 -37.69
C GLU A 60 11.13 3.13 -37.00
N ALA A 61 10.90 3.08 -35.69
CA ALA A 61 10.47 4.24 -34.90
C ALA A 61 11.60 5.28 -34.79
N GLN A 62 11.28 6.49 -35.23
CA GLN A 62 12.21 7.62 -35.25
C GLN A 62 11.61 8.84 -34.57
N TRP A 63 12.45 9.61 -33.89
CA TRP A 63 12.11 10.94 -33.43
C TRP A 63 11.83 11.85 -34.62
N ILE A 64 10.72 12.58 -34.57
CA ILE A 64 10.34 13.60 -35.54
C ILE A 64 10.31 15.00 -34.92
N THR A 65 10.61 16.02 -35.73
CA THR A 65 10.59 17.45 -35.38
C THR A 65 10.19 18.28 -36.62
N SER A 66 9.96 19.59 -36.46
CA SER A 66 9.96 20.53 -37.57
C SER A 66 11.38 20.78 -38.10
N GLU A 67 11.50 21.06 -39.40
CA GLU A 67 12.77 21.48 -40.02
C GLU A 67 13.26 22.82 -39.47
N GLU A 68 12.34 23.75 -39.23
CA GLU A 68 12.64 25.06 -38.66
C GLU A 68 12.61 25.01 -37.12
N PRO A 69 13.58 25.68 -36.43
CA PRO A 69 13.56 25.77 -34.97
C PRO A 69 12.32 26.50 -34.45
N THR A 70 11.51 25.80 -33.66
CA THR A 70 10.29 26.29 -33.03
C THR A 70 10.20 25.81 -31.59
N TYR A 71 9.36 26.40 -30.75
CA TYR A 71 9.02 25.90 -29.41
C TYR A 71 7.83 24.93 -29.42
N ARG A 72 7.09 24.89 -30.54
CA ARG A 72 5.91 24.04 -30.72
C ARG A 72 5.79 23.62 -32.17
N PHE A 73 5.41 22.36 -32.40
CA PHE A 73 4.97 21.91 -33.72
C PHE A 73 3.63 21.19 -33.64
N TYR A 74 2.97 21.10 -34.79
CA TYR A 74 1.71 20.42 -34.98
C TYR A 74 1.92 19.35 -36.04
N ALA A 75 1.67 18.09 -35.71
CA ALA A 75 1.84 16.97 -36.62
C ALA A 75 0.49 16.32 -36.95
N ARG A 76 0.33 15.84 -38.18
CA ARG A 76 -0.88 15.15 -38.66
C ARG A 76 -0.52 13.88 -39.43
N ARG A 77 -1.35 12.86 -39.24
CA ARG A 77 -1.39 11.64 -40.04
C ARG A 77 -2.84 11.33 -40.41
N SER A 78 -3.12 11.30 -41.71
CA SER A 78 -4.42 10.91 -42.27
C SER A 78 -4.36 9.51 -42.88
N PHE A 79 -5.42 8.71 -42.73
CA PHE A 79 -5.59 7.40 -43.36
C PHE A 79 -7.08 7.10 -43.58
N ASN A 80 -7.39 6.09 -44.40
CA ASN A 80 -8.77 5.68 -44.66
C ASN A 80 -9.01 4.27 -44.12
N LEU A 81 -10.17 4.05 -43.51
CA LEU A 81 -10.66 2.77 -43.02
C LEU A 81 -11.89 2.34 -43.85
N GLY A 82 -12.08 1.03 -44.00
CA GLY A 82 -13.30 0.47 -44.57
C GLY A 82 -14.46 0.48 -43.56
N ASP A 83 -15.57 -0.13 -43.94
CA ASP A 83 -16.77 -0.30 -43.09
C ASP A 83 -16.65 -1.44 -42.06
N THR A 84 -15.46 -2.03 -41.93
CA THR A 84 -15.18 -3.10 -40.96
C THR A 84 -14.84 -2.52 -39.60
N GLU A 85 -15.18 -3.24 -38.55
CA GLU A 85 -14.64 -2.97 -37.21
C GLU A 85 -13.11 -2.92 -37.27
N VAL A 86 -12.50 -2.06 -36.46
CA VAL A 86 -11.04 -1.96 -36.36
C VAL A 86 -10.65 -1.83 -34.90
N GLY A 87 -9.46 -2.33 -34.56
CA GLY A 87 -8.80 -2.04 -33.30
C GLY A 87 -7.55 -1.22 -33.57
N GLY A 88 -7.24 -0.24 -32.73
CA GLY A 88 -6.04 0.57 -32.93
C GLY A 88 -5.43 0.99 -31.61
N TRP A 89 -4.11 1.11 -31.59
CA TRP A 89 -3.39 1.63 -30.44
C TRP A 89 -2.22 2.48 -30.89
N LEU A 90 -1.75 3.29 -29.96
CA LEU A 90 -0.63 4.19 -30.14
C LEU A 90 0.15 4.33 -28.84
N ARG A 91 1.47 4.28 -28.92
CA ARG A 91 2.37 4.73 -27.87
C ARG A 91 3.13 5.98 -28.32
N LEU A 92 3.29 6.91 -27.40
CA LEU A 92 3.83 8.23 -27.67
C LEU A 92 4.77 8.64 -26.54
N SER A 93 5.90 9.22 -26.94
CA SER A 93 6.78 9.98 -26.07
C SER A 93 7.11 11.30 -26.77
N ALA A 94 7.11 12.39 -26.01
CA ALA A 94 7.39 13.73 -26.52
C ALA A 94 8.28 14.49 -25.54
N ASP A 95 9.19 15.32 -26.05
CA ASP A 95 10.23 16.03 -25.28
C ASP A 95 9.73 16.91 -24.12
N ASN A 96 8.41 17.09 -23.96
CA ASN A 96 7.72 17.77 -22.87
C ASN A 96 6.18 17.54 -22.99
N ASP A 97 5.37 18.61 -23.07
CA ASP A 97 3.90 18.52 -23.13
C ASP A 97 3.43 18.07 -24.52
N PHE A 98 2.35 17.28 -24.54
CA PHE A 98 1.64 16.99 -25.78
C PHE A 98 0.12 16.96 -25.61
N ILE A 99 -0.57 17.15 -26.72
CA ILE A 99 -2.01 16.87 -26.88
C ILE A 99 -2.19 15.99 -28.11
N LEU A 100 -2.81 14.84 -27.92
CA LEU A 100 -3.16 13.89 -28.96
C LEU A 100 -4.65 14.02 -29.29
N TYR A 101 -4.93 14.21 -30.57
CA TYR A 101 -6.26 14.28 -31.14
C TYR A 101 -6.51 13.10 -32.07
N VAL A 102 -7.72 12.57 -32.06
CA VAL A 102 -8.22 11.61 -33.05
C VAL A 102 -9.57 12.09 -33.53
N ASN A 103 -9.70 12.36 -34.83
CA ASN A 103 -10.94 12.83 -35.45
C ASN A 103 -11.60 13.98 -34.68
N ASN A 104 -10.85 15.06 -34.40
CA ASN A 104 -11.24 16.24 -33.61
C ASN A 104 -11.41 16.07 -32.09
N ILE A 105 -11.29 14.87 -31.55
CA ILE A 105 -11.46 14.56 -30.13
C ILE A 105 -10.09 14.51 -29.45
N VAL A 106 -9.93 15.20 -28.31
CA VAL A 106 -8.73 15.06 -27.47
C VAL A 106 -8.78 13.69 -26.78
N VAL A 107 -7.82 12.82 -27.13
CA VAL A 107 -7.77 11.46 -26.60
C VAL A 107 -6.76 11.32 -25.47
N ALA A 108 -5.61 11.98 -25.58
CA ALA A 108 -4.60 12.00 -24.53
C ALA A 108 -3.99 13.38 -24.41
N ARG A 109 -3.61 13.74 -23.19
CA ARG A 109 -2.89 14.97 -22.91
C ARG A 109 -1.93 14.73 -21.75
N GLU A 110 -0.67 15.06 -21.96
CA GLU A 110 0.28 15.21 -20.88
C GLU A 110 0.42 16.71 -20.64
N VAL A 111 -0.27 17.19 -19.60
CA VAL A 111 -0.21 18.58 -19.16
C VAL A 111 0.06 18.51 -17.67
N SER A 112 1.17 19.08 -17.22
CA SER A 112 1.51 19.09 -15.81
C SER A 112 0.34 19.65 -14.96
N ASP A 113 -0.27 18.80 -14.12
CA ASP A 113 -1.49 19.14 -13.36
C ASP A 113 -1.28 20.31 -12.38
N TYR A 114 -0.02 20.62 -12.03
CA TYR A 114 0.36 21.79 -11.25
C TYR A 114 0.20 23.14 -11.99
N GLY A 115 -0.17 23.13 -13.28
CA GLY A 115 -0.41 24.32 -14.10
C GLY A 115 -1.75 25.06 -13.86
N GLN A 116 -2.50 24.74 -12.80
CA GLN A 116 -3.77 25.42 -12.45
C GLN A 116 -3.61 26.72 -11.61
N ILE A 117 -2.48 27.43 -11.71
CA ILE A 117 -2.16 28.69 -10.98
C ILE A 117 -1.85 29.82 -12.01
N PRO A 118 -2.23 31.11 -11.78
CA PRO A 118 -2.55 32.05 -12.86
C PRO A 118 -1.36 32.75 -13.56
N ARG A 119 -1.64 33.21 -14.78
CA ARG A 119 -0.73 33.50 -15.90
C ARG A 119 -0.30 34.96 -15.98
N ASN A 120 0.98 35.22 -16.25
CA ASN A 120 1.50 36.56 -16.58
C ASN A 120 2.72 36.49 -17.50
N SER A 121 2.56 36.89 -18.77
CA SER A 121 3.58 37.57 -19.58
C SER A 121 3.00 37.94 -20.95
N LEU A 122 2.47 39.16 -21.04
CA LEU A 122 2.29 39.91 -22.27
C LEU A 122 3.63 39.98 -23.02
N GLY A 123 3.69 39.47 -24.24
CA GLY A 123 4.86 39.59 -25.11
C GLY A 123 4.48 39.46 -26.58
N LEU A 124 4.35 40.61 -27.24
CA LEU A 124 4.21 40.88 -28.68
C LEU A 124 2.84 40.74 -29.38
N GLY A 125 1.88 39.97 -28.87
CA GLY A 125 0.52 39.92 -29.48
C GLY A 125 -0.45 41.03 -29.03
N SER A 126 -0.14 41.76 -27.95
CA SER A 126 -1.07 42.68 -27.28
C SER A 126 -0.95 44.15 -27.70
N GLN A 127 -0.27 44.46 -28.81
CA GLN A 127 -0.23 45.81 -29.38
C GLN A 127 -0.96 45.91 -30.73
N LEU A 128 -1.94 45.05 -30.99
CA LEU A 128 -2.90 45.27 -32.09
C LEU A 128 -4.08 46.10 -31.55
N THR A 129 -3.84 47.37 -31.20
CA THR A 129 -4.88 48.32 -30.76
C THR A 129 -5.54 49.05 -31.92
N ASP A 130 -5.14 48.80 -33.17
CA ASP A 130 -5.71 49.48 -34.33
C ASP A 130 -6.91 48.71 -34.91
N PRO A 131 -8.11 49.32 -35.00
CA PRO A 131 -9.32 48.67 -35.49
C PRO A 131 -9.23 48.12 -36.93
N TYR A 132 -8.19 48.49 -37.69
CA TYR A 132 -7.93 48.03 -39.05
C TYR A 132 -7.15 46.70 -39.14
N GLN A 133 -6.73 46.11 -38.01
CA GLN A 133 -6.05 44.81 -37.97
C GLN A 133 -7.00 43.63 -37.69
N ASN A 134 -8.31 43.89 -37.58
CA ASN A 134 -9.33 42.84 -37.61
C ASN A 134 -9.46 42.29 -39.02
N LEU A 135 -8.70 41.23 -39.33
CA LEU A 135 -9.02 40.37 -40.47
C LEU A 135 -10.34 39.66 -40.16
N ASN A 136 -11.37 40.14 -40.84
CA ASN A 136 -12.74 39.66 -40.81
C ASN A 136 -12.83 38.25 -41.41
N ASP A 137 -12.72 37.22 -40.58
CA ASP A 137 -13.11 35.84 -40.91
C ASP A 137 -13.96 35.24 -39.78
N SER A 138 -15.22 35.69 -39.70
CA SER A 138 -16.46 35.15 -39.08
C SER A 138 -16.52 34.12 -37.92
N HIS A 139 -15.42 33.52 -37.45
CA HIS A 139 -15.30 32.96 -36.12
C HIS A 139 -14.26 33.75 -35.34
N PRO A 140 -14.48 34.06 -34.06
CA PRO A 140 -13.38 34.57 -33.25
C PRO A 140 -12.24 33.56 -33.35
N TYR A 141 -11.07 33.98 -33.83
CA TYR A 141 -9.84 33.26 -33.51
C TYR A 141 -9.94 32.96 -32.02
N SER A 142 -9.95 31.69 -31.65
CA SER A 142 -9.81 31.32 -30.26
C SER A 142 -8.37 31.66 -29.87
N LEU A 143 -8.09 32.96 -29.69
CA LEU A 143 -6.91 33.50 -29.02
C LEU A 143 -6.86 33.07 -27.54
N ARG A 144 -7.83 32.25 -27.09
CA ARG A 144 -7.66 31.34 -25.95
C ARG A 144 -6.77 30.14 -26.32
N VAL A 145 -5.73 30.33 -27.14
CA VAL A 145 -4.55 29.48 -27.01
C VAL A 145 -3.99 29.85 -25.65
N ARG A 146 -4.22 28.96 -24.69
CA ARG A 146 -3.86 29.17 -23.30
C ARG A 146 -2.34 29.09 -23.23
N ASP A 147 -1.65 30.20 -23.48
CA ASP A 147 -0.20 30.18 -23.57
C ASP A 147 0.42 30.00 -22.18
N TRP A 148 1.00 28.82 -22.01
CA TRP A 148 1.63 28.34 -20.80
C TRP A 148 3.15 28.47 -20.97
N VAL A 149 3.78 29.31 -20.16
CA VAL A 149 5.20 29.13 -19.84
C VAL A 149 5.25 28.10 -18.72
N GLN A 150 5.19 26.83 -19.09
CA GLN A 150 5.29 25.73 -18.12
C GLN A 150 6.73 25.64 -17.63
N TRP A 151 6.89 25.41 -16.32
CA TRP A 151 8.10 24.80 -15.79
C TRP A 151 8.13 23.36 -16.33
N SER A 152 8.59 23.20 -17.57
CA SER A 152 8.76 21.91 -18.22
C SER A 152 9.62 21.03 -17.34
N TYR A 153 9.15 19.84 -16.97
CA TYR A 153 10.04 18.85 -16.39
C TYR A 153 10.97 18.38 -17.52
N PRO A 154 12.30 18.51 -17.38
CA PRO A 154 13.22 18.31 -18.49
C PRO A 154 13.29 16.86 -19.03
N LYS A 155 12.43 15.95 -18.54
CA LYS A 155 12.47 14.51 -18.78
C LYS A 155 11.07 13.85 -18.89
N ASP A 156 10.00 14.59 -19.16
CA ASP A 156 8.66 13.99 -19.32
C ASP A 156 8.60 12.99 -20.48
N TRP A 157 9.40 13.20 -21.53
CA TRP A 157 9.63 12.22 -22.59
C TRP A 157 10.07 10.84 -22.11
N LYS A 158 10.62 10.72 -20.90
CA LYS A 158 10.99 9.41 -20.36
C LYS A 158 9.77 8.56 -20.06
N LEU A 159 8.59 9.14 -19.89
CA LEU A 159 7.38 8.38 -19.71
C LEU A 159 6.69 8.20 -21.07
N THR A 160 6.56 6.96 -21.50
CA THR A 160 5.80 6.62 -22.69
C THR A 160 4.34 6.45 -22.33
N ASN A 161 3.48 7.18 -23.02
CA ASN A 161 2.03 7.09 -22.90
C ASN A 161 1.51 6.08 -23.91
N TYR A 162 0.56 5.25 -23.48
CA TYR A 162 -0.15 4.32 -24.36
C TYR A 162 -1.61 4.73 -24.44
N VAL A 163 -2.16 4.67 -25.65
CA VAL A 163 -3.48 5.17 -25.98
C VAL A 163 -4.21 4.13 -26.81
N ASP A 164 -5.42 3.79 -26.40
CA ASP A 164 -6.34 3.02 -27.23
C ASP A 164 -7.06 3.95 -28.21
N LEU A 165 -6.84 3.74 -29.50
CA LEU A 165 -7.46 4.52 -30.55
C LEU A 165 -8.83 3.96 -30.93
N THR A 166 -9.09 2.68 -30.62
CA THR A 166 -10.27 1.91 -31.04
C THR A 166 -11.60 2.67 -30.95
N PRO A 167 -11.98 3.29 -29.81
CA PRO A 167 -13.28 3.94 -29.68
C PRO A 167 -13.40 5.27 -30.45
N TYR A 168 -12.31 5.77 -31.03
CA TYR A 168 -12.26 7.05 -31.76
C TYR A 168 -12.16 6.87 -33.28
N LEU A 169 -11.94 5.64 -33.75
CA LEU A 169 -11.85 5.31 -35.17
C LEU A 169 -13.25 5.18 -35.79
N GLN A 170 -13.40 5.67 -37.02
CA GLN A 170 -14.66 5.66 -37.76
C GLN A 170 -14.45 5.10 -39.17
N PRO A 171 -15.47 4.54 -39.84
CA PRO A 171 -15.37 4.22 -41.27
C PRO A 171 -15.01 5.47 -42.11
N GLY A 172 -14.21 5.29 -43.16
CA GLY A 172 -13.75 6.39 -44.01
C GLY A 172 -12.48 7.09 -43.53
N ARG A 173 -12.37 8.40 -43.76
CA ARG A 173 -11.15 9.17 -43.46
C ARG A 173 -11.00 9.35 -41.95
N ASN A 174 -9.81 9.06 -41.43
CA ASN A 174 -9.44 9.30 -40.04
C ASN A 174 -8.19 10.17 -39.98
N VAL A 175 -8.09 10.96 -38.92
CA VAL A 175 -6.96 11.85 -38.68
C VAL A 175 -6.49 11.66 -37.24
N ILE A 176 -5.19 11.40 -37.10
CA ILE A 176 -4.46 11.53 -35.84
C ILE A 176 -3.67 12.82 -35.91
N ALA A 177 -3.86 13.69 -34.93
CA ALA A 177 -3.17 14.97 -34.84
C ALA A 177 -2.44 15.08 -33.50
N LEU A 178 -1.27 15.68 -33.50
CA LEU A 178 -0.39 15.77 -32.34
C LEU A 178 0.14 17.19 -32.20
N GLU A 179 -0.10 17.82 -31.06
CA GLU A 179 0.52 19.08 -30.67
C GLU A 179 1.63 18.78 -29.68
N VAL A 180 2.85 19.24 -29.94
CA VAL A 180 4.00 19.04 -29.04
C VAL A 180 4.64 20.37 -28.72
N GLN A 181 4.85 20.63 -27.43
CA GLN A 181 5.42 21.89 -26.94
C GLN A 181 6.57 21.66 -25.97
N LYS A 182 7.66 22.41 -26.15
CA LYS A 182 8.84 22.38 -25.27
C LYS A 182 9.28 23.80 -24.88
N SER A 183 9.91 23.95 -23.72
CA SER A 183 10.49 25.23 -23.25
C SER A 183 11.74 25.67 -24.04
N GLN A 184 12.33 24.76 -24.81
CA GLN A 184 13.46 25.00 -25.71
C GLN A 184 13.03 24.82 -27.15
N THR A 185 13.79 25.42 -28.08
CA THR A 185 13.57 25.17 -29.49
C THR A 185 13.86 23.72 -29.85
N ASN A 186 13.20 23.23 -30.90
CA ASN A 186 13.25 21.84 -31.40
C ASN A 186 12.55 20.84 -30.46
N PRO A 187 11.23 21.00 -30.19
CA PRO A 187 10.43 19.91 -29.67
C PRO A 187 10.51 18.72 -30.61
N ARG A 188 10.45 17.51 -30.06
CA ARG A 188 10.41 16.26 -30.82
C ARG A 188 9.42 15.29 -30.21
N ALA A 189 8.86 14.43 -31.04
CA ALA A 189 7.98 13.34 -30.63
C ALA A 189 8.38 12.04 -31.33
N ILE A 190 8.11 10.92 -30.69
CA ILE A 190 8.19 9.60 -31.28
C ILE A 190 6.85 8.90 -31.05
N VAL A 191 6.30 8.37 -32.13
CA VAL A 191 5.01 7.68 -32.13
C VAL A 191 5.22 6.31 -32.73
N GLU A 192 4.66 5.31 -32.09
CA GLU A 192 4.60 3.95 -32.62
C GLU A 192 3.19 3.42 -32.38
N GLY A 193 2.60 2.76 -33.36
CA GLY A 193 1.23 2.32 -33.25
C GLY A 193 0.76 1.62 -34.51
N ALA A 194 -0.37 0.95 -34.37
CA ALA A 194 -0.94 0.14 -35.41
C ALA A 194 -2.46 0.15 -35.33
N ILE A 195 -3.10 0.05 -36.51
CA ILE A 195 -4.53 -0.22 -36.63
C ILE A 195 -4.68 -1.57 -37.30
N TYR A 196 -5.35 -2.49 -36.61
CA TYR A 196 -5.65 -3.84 -37.04
C TYR A 196 -7.06 -3.89 -37.60
N ILE A 197 -7.18 -4.46 -38.80
CA ILE A 197 -8.45 -4.76 -39.44
C ILE A 197 -8.71 -6.27 -39.23
N PRO A 198 -9.73 -6.68 -38.46
CA PRO A 198 -10.08 -8.08 -38.24
C PRO A 198 -10.35 -8.79 -39.57
N GLY A 199 -9.87 -10.03 -39.69
CA GLY A 199 -10.08 -10.86 -40.88
C GLY A 199 -9.14 -10.56 -42.06
N SER A 200 -8.25 -9.56 -41.93
CA SER A 200 -7.16 -9.33 -42.87
C SER A 200 -5.83 -9.63 -42.22
N ASP A 201 -5.23 -10.77 -42.54
CA ASP A 201 -3.92 -11.18 -41.98
C ASP A 201 -2.77 -10.23 -42.40
N SER A 202 -3.00 -9.30 -43.33
CA SER A 202 -1.95 -8.46 -43.92
C SER A 202 -2.19 -6.95 -43.95
N SER A 203 -3.38 -6.42 -43.62
CA SER A 203 -3.61 -4.97 -43.61
C SER A 203 -3.56 -4.39 -42.21
N VAL A 204 -2.34 -4.27 -41.68
CA VAL A 204 -2.06 -3.40 -40.55
C VAL A 204 -1.73 -2.02 -41.09
N ILE A 205 -2.46 -0.99 -40.67
CA ILE A 205 -2.10 0.40 -40.98
C ILE A 205 -1.10 0.84 -39.92
N ASN A 206 0.14 1.03 -40.34
CA ASN A 206 1.20 1.49 -39.46
C ASN A 206 1.06 3.01 -39.18
N LEU A 207 1.29 3.42 -37.94
CA LEU A 207 1.26 4.81 -37.48
C LEU A 207 2.64 5.32 -37.05
N THR A 208 3.67 4.47 -37.17
CA THR A 208 5.00 4.70 -36.63
C THR A 208 5.71 5.85 -37.35
N THR A 209 6.29 6.76 -36.58
CA THR A 209 7.11 7.87 -37.10
C THR A 209 8.42 7.34 -37.65
N GLY A 210 8.82 7.79 -38.84
CA GLY A 210 9.98 7.27 -39.58
C GLY A 210 9.63 6.21 -40.62
N GLU A 211 8.61 5.39 -40.36
CA GLU A 211 8.08 4.43 -41.35
C GLU A 211 6.98 5.04 -42.23
N THR A 212 6.13 5.87 -41.63
CA THR A 212 5.03 6.52 -42.34
C THR A 212 5.18 8.04 -42.37
N PRO A 213 4.72 8.70 -43.44
CA PRO A 213 4.86 10.15 -43.56
C PRO A 213 3.89 10.84 -42.60
N TRP A 214 4.48 11.61 -41.68
CA TRP A 214 3.80 12.59 -40.84
C TRP A 214 4.01 13.97 -41.43
N ARG A 215 2.97 14.79 -41.45
CA ARG A 215 3.07 16.18 -41.91
C ARG A 215 3.13 17.11 -40.72
N ILE A 216 3.97 18.14 -40.81
CA ILE A 216 4.21 19.09 -39.72
C ILE A 216 3.98 20.53 -40.17
N SER A 217 3.41 21.33 -39.26
CA SER A 217 3.44 22.78 -39.32
C SER A 217 3.98 23.35 -38.01
N THR A 218 4.63 24.51 -38.07
CA THR A 218 5.07 25.27 -36.88
C THR A 218 3.96 26.18 -36.34
N LEU A 219 2.83 26.28 -37.05
CA LEU A 219 1.69 27.13 -36.70
C LEU A 219 0.40 26.32 -36.52
N ALA A 220 -0.45 26.74 -35.57
CA ALA A 220 -1.80 26.20 -35.42
C ALA A 220 -2.69 26.82 -36.50
N GLU A 221 -2.69 26.23 -37.68
CA GLU A 221 -3.45 26.74 -38.81
C GLU A 221 -4.96 26.51 -38.63
N ASN A 222 -5.75 27.46 -39.13
CA ASN A 222 -7.18 27.27 -39.33
C ASN A 222 -7.48 27.67 -40.78
N GLN A 223 -8.27 26.86 -41.49
CA GLN A 223 -8.65 27.12 -42.88
C GLN A 223 -10.16 26.88 -43.01
N GLU A 224 -10.89 27.83 -43.59
CA GLU A 224 -12.33 27.68 -43.84
C GLU A 224 -13.14 27.23 -42.60
N GLN A 225 -12.83 27.80 -41.43
CA GLN A 225 -13.46 27.44 -40.13
C GLN A 225 -13.09 26.04 -39.60
N LEU A 226 -12.28 25.27 -40.33
CA LEU A 226 -11.69 24.01 -39.88
C LEU A 226 -10.40 24.28 -39.11
N ARG A 227 -10.25 23.62 -37.98
CA ARG A 227 -9.01 23.64 -37.19
C ARG A 227 -8.02 22.64 -37.75
N TRP A 228 -6.73 22.90 -37.55
CA TRP A 228 -5.65 22.00 -37.98
C TRP A 228 -5.74 20.57 -37.45
N PHE A 229 -6.62 20.21 -36.51
CA PHE A 229 -6.81 18.83 -36.04
C PHE A 229 -8.16 18.22 -36.45
N ASP A 230 -8.99 18.97 -37.19
CA ASP A 230 -10.26 18.47 -37.71
C ASP A 230 -10.01 17.52 -38.91
N GLN A 231 -10.94 16.58 -39.12
CA GLN A 231 -10.82 15.51 -40.11
C GLN A 231 -10.78 16.03 -41.55
N GLU A 232 -11.58 17.06 -41.86
CA GLU A 232 -11.70 17.65 -43.19
C GLU A 232 -10.57 18.64 -43.53
N PHE A 233 -9.73 19.01 -42.56
CA PHE A 233 -8.65 19.97 -42.77
C PHE A 233 -7.64 19.45 -43.81
N ASN A 234 -7.26 20.32 -44.74
CA ASN A 234 -6.33 20.01 -45.84
C ASN A 234 -4.89 20.32 -45.45
N ASP A 235 -4.11 19.27 -45.15
CA ASP A 235 -2.70 19.36 -44.79
C ASP A 235 -1.75 19.15 -46.00
N LEU A 236 -2.22 19.27 -47.24
CA LEU A 236 -1.38 19.10 -48.45
C LEU A 236 -0.20 20.06 -48.56
N ASN A 237 -0.31 21.24 -47.95
CA ASN A 237 0.72 22.27 -47.99
C ASN A 237 1.72 22.16 -46.82
N TRP A 238 1.50 21.26 -45.87
CA TRP A 238 2.40 21.06 -44.74
C TRP A 238 3.65 20.30 -45.19
N SER A 239 4.80 20.63 -44.62
CA SER A 239 6.03 19.91 -44.89
C SER A 239 5.99 18.52 -44.25
N GLU A 240 6.79 17.60 -44.79
CA GLU A 240 7.00 16.32 -44.12
C GLU A 240 7.83 16.52 -42.85
N ALA A 241 7.61 15.65 -41.88
CA ALA A 241 8.31 15.70 -40.61
C ALA A 241 9.81 15.47 -40.79
N ALA A 242 10.64 16.32 -40.18
CA ALA A 242 12.08 16.10 -40.16
C ALA A 242 12.43 14.97 -39.19
N VAL A 243 13.15 13.97 -39.68
CA VAL A 243 13.58 12.80 -38.91
C VAL A 243 14.90 13.10 -38.20
N LEU A 244 14.94 12.85 -36.88
CA LEU A 244 16.15 12.98 -36.05
C LEU A 244 16.90 11.66 -35.85
N GLY A 245 16.27 10.53 -36.16
CA GLY A 245 16.82 9.18 -36.01
C GLY A 245 16.17 8.37 -34.87
N GLN A 246 16.68 7.15 -34.67
CA GLN A 246 16.17 6.23 -33.65
C GLN A 246 16.39 6.77 -32.22
N PRO A 247 15.53 6.40 -31.26
CA PRO A 247 15.70 6.78 -29.86
C PRO A 247 16.94 6.10 -29.28
N THR A 248 17.99 6.89 -28.99
CA THR A 248 19.19 6.39 -28.30
C THR A 248 19.00 6.31 -26.78
N GLU A 249 18.08 7.12 -26.28
CA GLU A 249 17.72 7.28 -24.90
C GLU A 249 16.67 6.28 -24.45
N LYS A 250 16.79 5.82 -23.20
CA LYS A 250 15.76 4.95 -22.60
C LYS A 250 14.55 5.78 -22.21
N THR A 251 13.43 5.39 -22.79
CA THR A 251 12.08 5.73 -22.32
C THR A 251 11.53 4.57 -21.51
N TYR A 252 10.49 4.83 -20.75
CA TYR A 252 9.97 3.93 -19.74
C TYR A 252 8.44 3.95 -19.75
N SER A 253 7.84 2.79 -19.57
CA SER A 253 6.40 2.65 -19.42
C SER A 253 6.08 2.05 -18.05
N ARG A 254 4.95 2.46 -17.49
CA ARG A 254 4.33 1.74 -16.36
C ARG A 254 3.48 0.57 -16.84
N VAL A 255 3.26 0.50 -18.14
CA VAL A 255 2.27 -0.36 -18.78
C VAL A 255 2.99 -1.35 -19.70
N SER A 256 2.52 -2.59 -19.75
CA SER A 256 3.02 -3.57 -20.71
C SER A 256 2.74 -3.13 -22.14
N GLU A 257 3.67 -3.39 -23.05
CA GLU A 257 3.50 -3.20 -24.49
C GLU A 257 2.40 -4.10 -25.06
N GLN A 258 2.28 -5.33 -24.55
CA GLN A 258 1.31 -6.31 -25.03
C GLN A 258 -0.14 -5.93 -24.74
N LEU A 259 -0.32 -5.04 -23.78
CA LEU A 259 -1.61 -4.65 -23.25
C LEU A 259 -2.59 -4.11 -24.30
N PHE A 260 -2.10 -3.29 -25.21
CA PHE A 260 -2.89 -2.69 -26.28
C PHE A 260 -2.70 -3.42 -27.60
N ALA A 261 -1.54 -4.04 -27.82
CA ALA A 261 -1.23 -4.82 -29.01
C ALA A 261 -2.00 -6.15 -29.07
N GLN A 262 -2.33 -6.76 -27.93
CA GLN A 262 -3.08 -8.00 -27.93
C GLN A 262 -4.58 -7.76 -28.20
N PRO A 263 -5.19 -8.56 -29.10
CA PRO A 263 -6.64 -8.56 -29.28
C PRO A 263 -7.35 -8.95 -27.98
N LEU A 264 -8.61 -8.57 -27.86
CA LEU A 264 -9.47 -9.00 -26.77
C LEU A 264 -9.71 -10.52 -26.89
N LEU A 265 -9.43 -11.26 -25.82
CA LEU A 265 -9.57 -12.72 -25.79
C LEU A 265 -10.73 -13.12 -24.87
N GLY A 266 -11.41 -14.22 -25.18
CA GLY A 266 -12.52 -14.71 -24.37
C GLY A 266 -13.89 -14.20 -24.81
N ASN A 267 -14.88 -14.46 -23.97
CA ASN A 267 -16.29 -14.30 -24.30
C ASN A 267 -17.02 -13.58 -23.17
N TRP A 268 -18.09 -12.85 -23.50
CA TRP A 268 -19.06 -12.47 -22.49
C TRP A 268 -19.74 -13.73 -21.96
N ILE A 269 -19.70 -13.93 -20.65
CA ILE A 269 -20.33 -15.06 -19.96
C ILE A 269 -21.31 -14.58 -18.89
N THR A 270 -22.26 -15.44 -18.54
CA THR A 270 -23.18 -15.28 -17.41
C THR A 270 -23.35 -16.60 -16.67
N GLY A 271 -24.24 -16.64 -15.68
CA GLY A 271 -24.50 -17.85 -14.92
C GLY A 271 -25.89 -17.87 -14.30
N ASN A 272 -26.17 -18.94 -13.57
CA ASN A 272 -27.43 -19.10 -12.87
C ASN A 272 -27.57 -18.01 -11.80
N GLN A 273 -28.71 -17.31 -11.82
CA GLN A 273 -29.01 -16.30 -10.81
C GLN A 273 -29.41 -16.98 -9.50
N SER A 274 -28.88 -16.44 -8.40
CA SER A 274 -29.31 -16.76 -7.05
C SER A 274 -30.73 -16.25 -6.79
N GLU A 275 -31.33 -16.66 -5.67
CA GLU A 275 -32.61 -16.12 -5.20
C GLU A 275 -32.59 -14.60 -5.00
N ARG A 276 -31.38 -14.01 -4.84
CA ARG A 276 -31.17 -12.57 -4.71
C ARG A 276 -30.96 -11.85 -6.05
N GLY A 277 -31.02 -12.58 -7.17
CA GLY A 277 -30.71 -12.04 -8.49
C GLY A 277 -29.22 -11.76 -8.73
N GLU A 278 -28.35 -12.39 -7.94
CA GLU A 278 -26.89 -12.29 -8.10
C GLU A 278 -26.36 -13.47 -8.91
N VAL A 279 -25.30 -13.26 -9.68
CA VAL A 279 -24.58 -14.34 -10.37
C VAL A 279 -23.16 -14.40 -9.80
N TRP A 280 -22.72 -15.59 -9.40
CA TRP A 280 -21.36 -15.82 -8.95
C TRP A 280 -20.62 -16.67 -9.96
N LEU A 281 -19.52 -16.16 -10.50
CA LEU A 281 -18.67 -16.85 -11.46
C LEU A 281 -17.30 -17.12 -10.84
N LYS A 282 -16.74 -18.30 -11.13
CA LYS A 282 -15.45 -18.71 -10.60
C LYS A 282 -14.57 -19.31 -11.69
N GLY A 283 -13.41 -18.72 -11.86
CA GLY A 283 -12.38 -19.13 -12.80
C GLY A 283 -11.13 -19.58 -12.06
N THR A 284 -10.36 -20.49 -12.65
CA THR A 284 -9.05 -20.90 -12.13
C THR A 284 -7.96 -20.52 -13.11
N TRP A 285 -7.05 -19.66 -12.67
CA TRP A 285 -5.88 -19.26 -13.43
C TRP A 285 -4.67 -20.09 -13.00
N GLN A 286 -4.27 -21.02 -13.86
CA GLN A 286 -3.04 -21.78 -13.65
C GLN A 286 -1.84 -20.89 -13.99
N GLY A 287 -1.11 -20.46 -12.96
CA GLY A 287 0.19 -19.81 -13.18
C GLY A 287 1.18 -20.77 -13.84
N VAL A 288 2.25 -20.22 -14.39
CA VAL A 288 3.28 -21.02 -15.09
C VAL A 288 3.78 -22.14 -14.19
N ARG A 289 3.48 -23.38 -14.59
CA ARG A 289 4.14 -24.55 -14.04
C ARG A 289 5.55 -24.53 -14.59
N GLU A 290 6.52 -24.23 -13.73
CA GLU A 290 7.92 -24.43 -14.07
C GLU A 290 8.12 -25.93 -14.27
N ASN A 291 8.03 -26.36 -15.55
CA ASN A 291 8.38 -27.70 -15.95
C ASN A 291 9.88 -27.83 -15.71
N LYS A 292 10.25 -28.18 -14.48
CA LYS A 292 11.60 -28.54 -14.11
C LYS A 292 11.96 -29.72 -14.97
N ARG A 293 12.59 -29.45 -16.13
CA ARG A 293 13.10 -30.48 -17.03
C ARG A 293 13.98 -31.34 -16.16
N ARG A 294 13.50 -32.55 -15.89
CA ARG A 294 14.19 -33.58 -15.14
C ARG A 294 15.27 -34.18 -16.05
N GLY A 295 16.07 -33.32 -16.67
CA GLY A 295 17.28 -33.66 -17.39
C GLY A 295 18.41 -33.28 -16.46
N ASP A 296 18.98 -34.31 -15.83
CA ASP A 296 20.29 -34.38 -15.14
C ASP A 296 20.29 -35.52 -14.09
N ALA A 297 19.45 -36.54 -14.29
CA ALA A 297 19.88 -37.89 -13.97
C ALA A 297 20.85 -38.33 -15.07
N GLU A 298 21.98 -37.63 -15.14
CA GLU A 298 23.17 -38.12 -15.82
C GLU A 298 23.49 -39.46 -15.19
N THR A 299 23.35 -40.50 -16.00
CA THR A 299 23.71 -41.87 -15.74
C THR A 299 25.14 -41.94 -15.19
N ARG A 300 25.28 -41.92 -13.86
CA ARG A 300 26.39 -42.61 -13.23
C ARG A 300 26.18 -44.09 -13.50
N GLY A 301 26.82 -44.56 -14.56
CA GLY A 301 27.10 -45.96 -14.74
C GLY A 301 27.72 -46.50 -13.45
N ARG A 302 27.06 -47.49 -12.87
CA ARG A 302 27.71 -48.44 -11.98
C ARG A 302 27.42 -49.80 -12.57
N GLY A 303 28.47 -50.36 -13.16
CA GLY A 303 28.53 -51.80 -13.37
C GLY A 303 28.43 -52.54 -12.04
N ASP A 304 28.15 -53.82 -12.21
CA ASP A 304 28.37 -54.92 -11.29
C ASP A 304 27.20 -55.31 -10.36
N ALA A 305 26.50 -56.31 -10.89
CA ALA A 305 26.36 -57.65 -10.31
C ALA A 305 25.33 -57.87 -9.18
N GLU A 306 24.27 -58.61 -9.56
CA GLU A 306 23.99 -59.98 -9.08
C GLU A 306 23.62 -60.12 -7.58
N MET A 307 22.58 -60.83 -7.11
CA MET A 307 21.80 -61.96 -7.59
C MET A 307 20.56 -62.14 -6.67
N ARG A 308 19.43 -62.67 -7.21
CA ARG A 308 18.42 -63.58 -6.56
C ARG A 308 17.77 -63.14 -5.21
N ARG A 309 16.45 -63.18 -5.00
CA ARG A 309 15.49 -64.31 -5.18
C ARG A 309 14.04 -63.85 -4.89
N ARG A 310 13.09 -64.42 -5.66
CA ARG A 310 11.69 -64.82 -5.35
C ARG A 310 10.94 -64.24 -4.15
N GLY A 311 9.67 -63.85 -4.41
CA GLY A 311 8.57 -63.95 -3.46
C GLY A 311 7.32 -63.20 -3.91
N ASP A 312 6.34 -63.94 -4.43
CA ASP A 312 4.98 -63.49 -4.73
C ASP A 312 4.31 -62.80 -3.53
N THR A 313 3.51 -61.76 -3.80
CA THR A 313 2.10 -61.68 -3.40
C THR A 313 1.48 -60.40 -3.97
N GLY A 314 0.44 -60.60 -4.77
CA GLY A 314 -0.38 -59.53 -5.30
C GLY A 314 -1.17 -58.84 -4.19
N THR A 315 -0.96 -57.54 -4.04
CA THR A 315 -1.88 -56.66 -3.35
C THR A 315 -2.25 -55.53 -4.29
N ARG A 316 -3.51 -55.56 -4.71
CA ARG A 316 -4.22 -54.52 -5.46
C ARG A 316 -4.30 -53.27 -4.59
N GLY A 317 -3.25 -52.45 -4.64
CA GLY A 317 -3.16 -51.16 -3.96
C GLY A 317 -3.96 -50.12 -4.72
N GLU A 318 -4.99 -49.57 -4.08
CA GLU A 318 -5.62 -48.31 -4.45
C GLU A 318 -4.55 -47.24 -4.74
N ILE A 319 -4.56 -46.74 -5.96
CA ILE A 319 -3.81 -45.56 -6.36
C ILE A 319 -4.54 -44.35 -5.77
N SER A 320 -4.31 -44.09 -4.48
CA SER A 320 -4.52 -42.76 -3.93
C SER A 320 -3.41 -41.87 -4.48
N PRO A 321 -3.69 -40.78 -5.23
CA PRO A 321 -2.66 -39.87 -5.68
C PRO A 321 -2.00 -39.21 -4.46
N LYS A 322 -0.84 -39.72 -4.06
CA LYS A 322 0.05 -39.04 -3.13
C LYS A 322 0.58 -37.81 -3.84
N PHE A 323 -0.06 -36.66 -3.59
CA PHE A 323 0.50 -35.35 -3.89
C PHE A 323 1.75 -35.15 -3.03
N VAL A 324 2.90 -35.53 -3.57
CA VAL A 324 4.20 -35.17 -3.01
C VAL A 324 4.39 -33.68 -3.29
N SER A 325 4.09 -32.82 -2.32
CA SER A 325 4.39 -31.41 -2.38
C SER A 325 5.89 -31.20 -2.17
N THR A 326 6.69 -31.28 -3.23
CA THR A 326 8.05 -30.74 -3.20
C THR A 326 7.99 -29.21 -3.04
N PRO A 327 8.79 -28.60 -2.17
CA PRO A 327 8.84 -27.13 -2.06
C PRO A 327 9.38 -26.55 -3.38
N TRP A 328 8.53 -25.78 -4.06
CA TRP A 328 8.81 -25.13 -5.34
C TRP A 328 9.54 -23.81 -5.11
N LEU A 329 10.76 -23.67 -5.62
CA LEU A 329 11.36 -22.37 -5.87
C LEU A 329 10.77 -21.85 -7.18
N VAL A 330 9.84 -20.90 -7.12
CA VAL A 330 9.57 -20.06 -8.30
C VAL A 330 10.86 -19.33 -8.60
N SER A 331 11.34 -19.42 -9.86
CA SER A 331 12.49 -18.66 -10.31
C SER A 331 12.32 -17.20 -9.87
N HIS A 332 13.34 -16.61 -9.25
CA HIS A 332 13.28 -15.26 -8.68
C HIS A 332 13.15 -14.14 -9.74
N ARG A 333 12.87 -14.49 -11.00
CA ARG A 333 12.70 -13.51 -12.08
C ARG A 333 11.31 -12.91 -12.02
N ARG A 334 11.26 -11.59 -12.21
CA ARG A 334 10.04 -10.81 -12.00
C ARG A 334 9.12 -11.06 -13.19
N GLN A 335 8.08 -11.85 -12.99
CA GLN A 335 6.96 -11.95 -13.93
C GLN A 335 5.96 -10.85 -13.61
N ARG A 336 5.31 -10.29 -14.63
CA ARG A 336 4.19 -9.37 -14.46
C ARG A 336 2.91 -10.05 -14.88
N ALA A 337 1.79 -9.65 -14.32
CA ALA A 337 0.49 -10.22 -14.68
C ALA A 337 -0.56 -9.14 -14.82
N PHE A 338 -1.37 -9.24 -15.86
CA PHE A 338 -2.41 -8.27 -16.20
C PHE A 338 -3.74 -8.97 -16.37
N ILE A 339 -4.80 -8.23 -16.10
CA ILE A 339 -6.18 -8.62 -16.44
C ILE A 339 -6.90 -7.42 -17.05
N ARG A 340 -7.66 -7.65 -18.11
CA ARG A 340 -8.67 -6.73 -18.66
C ARG A 340 -10.04 -7.31 -18.37
N PHE A 341 -10.98 -6.51 -17.89
CA PHE A 341 -12.33 -6.98 -17.65
C PHE A 341 -13.37 -5.87 -17.76
N ALA A 342 -14.60 -6.30 -18.00
CA ALA A 342 -15.77 -5.44 -18.02
C ALA A 342 -17.00 -6.22 -17.52
N GLY A 343 -17.94 -5.51 -16.90
CA GLY A 343 -19.19 -6.06 -16.43
C GLY A 343 -20.40 -5.34 -17.02
N GLN A 344 -21.49 -6.08 -17.21
CA GLN A 344 -22.82 -5.53 -17.45
C GLN A 344 -23.61 -5.61 -16.13
N GLY A 345 -23.76 -4.47 -15.46
CA GLY A 345 -24.35 -4.35 -14.12
C GLY A 345 -23.32 -4.08 -13.03
N ASN A 346 -23.73 -4.20 -11.77
CA ASN A 346 -22.83 -4.02 -10.63
C ASN A 346 -21.99 -5.28 -10.47
N TYR A 347 -20.69 -5.13 -10.25
CA TYR A 347 -19.82 -6.28 -10.09
C TYR A 347 -18.72 -6.08 -9.04
N SER A 348 -18.22 -7.20 -8.53
CA SER A 348 -17.03 -7.27 -7.68
C SER A 348 -16.13 -8.39 -8.20
N LEU A 349 -14.90 -8.04 -8.57
CA LEU A 349 -13.88 -9.00 -8.98
C LEU A 349 -12.89 -9.23 -7.83
N LEU A 350 -12.72 -10.48 -7.45
CA LEU A 350 -11.74 -10.93 -6.47
C LEU A 350 -10.72 -11.86 -7.14
N LEU A 351 -9.45 -11.70 -6.77
CA LEU A 351 -8.36 -12.60 -7.14
C LEU A 351 -7.73 -13.12 -5.85
N ASN A 352 -7.78 -14.43 -5.64
CA ASN A 352 -7.32 -15.07 -4.41
C ASN A 352 -7.90 -14.42 -3.15
N ASP A 353 -9.21 -14.12 -3.19
CA ASP A 353 -9.98 -13.46 -2.12
C ASP A 353 -9.62 -12.00 -1.86
N SER A 354 -8.70 -11.44 -2.63
CA SER A 354 -8.37 -10.02 -2.59
C SER A 354 -9.23 -9.29 -3.59
N LEU A 355 -9.97 -8.27 -3.13
CA LEU A 355 -10.74 -7.41 -4.00
C LEU A 355 -9.80 -6.71 -4.99
N VAL A 356 -10.04 -6.94 -6.28
CA VAL A 356 -9.38 -6.22 -7.38
C VAL A 356 -10.14 -4.93 -7.64
N LYS A 357 -11.44 -5.05 -7.94
CA LYS A 357 -12.32 -3.92 -8.27
C LYS A 357 -13.73 -4.22 -7.81
N HIS A 358 -14.39 -3.18 -7.33
CA HIS A 358 -15.83 -3.14 -7.15
C HIS A 358 -16.35 -1.98 -7.98
N ASP A 359 -17.40 -2.23 -8.75
CA ASP A 359 -18.07 -1.21 -9.54
C ASP A 359 -19.58 -1.30 -9.30
N ASP A 360 -20.14 -0.16 -8.90
CA ASP A 360 -21.56 0.05 -8.62
C ASP A 360 -22.21 1.07 -9.58
N THR A 361 -21.41 1.74 -10.43
CA THR A 361 -21.92 2.81 -11.31
C THR A 361 -22.62 2.23 -12.54
N GLY A 362 -22.38 0.96 -12.84
CA GLY A 362 -22.88 0.32 -14.04
C GLY A 362 -22.29 0.96 -15.29
N ASP A 363 -20.99 1.30 -15.25
CA ASP A 363 -20.23 1.82 -16.41
C ASP A 363 -20.07 0.72 -17.48
N GLN A 364 -21.19 0.39 -18.12
CA GLN A 364 -21.26 -0.58 -19.19
C GLN A 364 -20.39 -0.08 -20.35
N GLY A 365 -19.36 -0.86 -20.68
CA GLY A 365 -18.43 -0.54 -21.77
C GLY A 365 -17.12 0.10 -21.33
N LEU A 366 -16.85 0.29 -20.03
CA LEU A 366 -15.49 0.57 -19.57
C LEU A 366 -14.71 -0.75 -19.48
N LEU A 367 -13.63 -0.89 -20.24
CA LEU A 367 -12.70 -2.01 -20.08
C LEU A 367 -11.65 -1.61 -19.07
N HIS A 368 -11.85 -2.11 -17.86
CA HIS A 368 -10.93 -1.94 -16.76
C HIS A 368 -9.70 -2.79 -17.00
N LEU A 369 -8.58 -2.25 -16.59
CA LEU A 369 -7.31 -2.89 -16.80
C LEU A 369 -6.40 -2.68 -15.61
N TYR A 370 -5.90 -3.80 -15.11
CA TYR A 370 -5.14 -3.88 -13.89
C TYR A 370 -3.89 -4.72 -14.05
N GLU A 371 -2.80 -4.26 -13.46
CA GLU A 371 -1.71 -5.15 -13.08
C GLU A 371 -2.07 -5.86 -11.77
N VAL A 372 -1.97 -7.19 -11.77
CA VAL A 372 -2.33 -8.07 -10.64
C VAL A 372 -1.17 -8.96 -10.19
N THR A 373 0.05 -8.63 -10.61
CA THR A 373 1.30 -9.33 -10.26
C THR A 373 1.37 -9.68 -8.77
N ASN A 374 1.08 -8.71 -7.91
CA ASN A 374 1.22 -8.83 -6.45
C ASN A 374 0.06 -9.62 -5.79
N LEU A 375 -1.02 -9.88 -6.53
CA LEU A 375 -2.17 -10.66 -6.06
C LEU A 375 -2.05 -12.14 -6.42
N LEU A 376 -1.15 -12.50 -7.34
CA LEU A 376 -0.91 -13.88 -7.73
C LEU A 376 -0.12 -14.64 -6.66
N LYS A 377 -0.57 -15.87 -6.42
CA LYS A 377 0.09 -16.90 -5.63
C LYS A 377 0.78 -17.88 -6.56
N ARG A 378 1.78 -18.57 -6.03
CA ARG A 378 2.47 -19.66 -6.74
C ARG A 378 1.47 -20.78 -7.03
N GLY A 379 1.36 -21.20 -8.29
CA GLY A 379 0.49 -22.29 -8.73
C GLY A 379 -0.89 -21.83 -9.16
N SER A 380 -1.94 -22.41 -8.56
CA SER A 380 -3.33 -22.15 -8.94
C SER A 380 -3.86 -20.90 -8.26
N ASN A 381 -4.45 -20.01 -9.05
CA ASN A 381 -5.07 -18.77 -8.59
C ASN A 381 -6.58 -18.83 -8.86
N ASN A 382 -7.38 -18.35 -7.94
CA ASN A 382 -8.84 -18.35 -8.09
C ASN A 382 -9.32 -16.94 -8.38
N LEU A 383 -10.09 -16.79 -9.45
CA LEU A 383 -10.85 -15.58 -9.74
C LEU A 383 -12.30 -15.82 -9.34
N THR A 384 -12.89 -14.84 -8.68
CA THR A 384 -14.30 -14.89 -8.28
C THR A 384 -14.94 -13.57 -8.66
N VAL A 385 -16.06 -13.65 -9.36
CA VAL A 385 -16.82 -12.50 -9.82
C VAL A 385 -18.20 -12.59 -9.21
N ARG A 386 -18.62 -11.55 -8.51
CA ARG A 386 -20.02 -11.33 -8.15
C ARG A 386 -20.60 -10.36 -9.15
N LEU A 387 -21.72 -10.71 -9.77
CA LEU A 387 -22.51 -9.83 -10.62
C LEU A 387 -23.87 -9.63 -9.97
N SER A 388 -24.41 -8.43 -10.07
CA SER A 388 -25.76 -8.10 -9.61
C SER A 388 -26.35 -7.04 -10.52
N ARG A 389 -27.67 -7.04 -10.66
CA ARG A 389 -28.33 -5.97 -11.41
C ARG A 389 -28.14 -4.64 -10.66
N PRO A 390 -27.91 -3.53 -11.38
CA PRO A 390 -27.91 -2.22 -10.75
C PRO A 390 -29.28 -2.00 -10.10
N VAL A 391 -29.28 -1.46 -8.89
CA VAL A 391 -30.53 -1.09 -8.22
C VAL A 391 -31.04 0.19 -8.90
N GLU A 392 -31.93 0.04 -9.88
CA GLU A 392 -32.59 1.21 -10.48
C GLU A 392 -33.43 1.92 -9.41
N THR A 393 -33.29 3.24 -9.37
CA THR A 393 -34.03 4.10 -8.43
C THR A 393 -35.51 4.21 -8.82
N ASP A 394 -35.82 3.85 -10.05
CA ASP A 394 -37.09 4.02 -10.76
C ASP A 394 -38.12 2.92 -10.46
N GLY A 395 -37.71 1.83 -9.81
CA GLY A 395 -38.55 0.67 -9.52
C GLY A 395 -39.01 -0.12 -10.77
N LYS A 396 -38.48 0.20 -11.96
CA LYS A 396 -38.68 -0.63 -13.15
C LYS A 396 -37.77 -1.86 -13.03
N ASN A 397 -38.37 -3.04 -13.19
CA ASN A 397 -37.60 -4.28 -13.22
C ASN A 397 -36.79 -4.31 -14.51
N ASN A 398 -35.56 -3.82 -14.46
CA ASN A 398 -34.65 -3.94 -15.59
C ASN A 398 -34.31 -5.43 -15.76
N THR A 399 -34.89 -6.04 -16.80
CA THR A 399 -34.60 -7.42 -17.20
C THR A 399 -33.28 -7.53 -17.95
N GLY A 400 -32.45 -6.48 -17.92
CA GLY A 400 -31.10 -6.46 -18.47
C GLY A 400 -30.33 -7.71 -18.05
N LEU A 401 -29.75 -8.37 -19.06
CA LEU A 401 -28.84 -9.48 -18.86
C LEU A 401 -27.59 -8.95 -18.13
N VAL A 402 -27.19 -9.64 -17.06
CA VAL A 402 -25.89 -9.42 -16.42
C VAL A 402 -24.87 -10.31 -17.10
N GLY A 403 -23.72 -9.73 -17.43
CA GLY A 403 -22.65 -10.39 -18.17
C GLY A 403 -21.30 -9.95 -17.66
N PHE A 404 -20.30 -10.79 -17.82
CA PHE A 404 -18.93 -10.47 -17.48
C PHE A 404 -17.98 -10.93 -18.57
N TYR A 405 -16.99 -10.09 -18.84
CA TYR A 405 -15.89 -10.36 -19.75
C TYR A 405 -14.59 -10.21 -18.97
N LEU A 406 -13.66 -11.14 -19.14
CA LEU A 406 -12.30 -11.01 -18.63
C LEU A 406 -11.32 -11.76 -19.51
N ASP A 407 -10.18 -11.13 -19.78
CA ASP A 407 -8.96 -11.82 -20.13
C ASP A 407 -7.81 -11.40 -19.23
N GLY A 408 -6.74 -12.18 -19.26
CA GLY A 408 -5.52 -11.86 -18.53
C GLY A 408 -4.37 -12.71 -18.98
N TRP A 409 -3.16 -12.24 -18.68
CA TRP A 409 -1.94 -12.96 -18.99
C TRP A 409 -0.83 -12.68 -17.98
N ILE A 410 0.10 -13.62 -17.88
CA ILE A 410 1.37 -13.47 -17.18
C ILE A 410 2.42 -13.28 -18.26
N GLU A 411 3.25 -12.25 -18.14
CA GLU A 411 4.37 -11.99 -19.04
C GLU A 411 5.73 -12.20 -18.39
N THR A 412 6.71 -12.58 -19.21
CA THR A 412 8.13 -12.62 -18.84
C THR A 412 8.72 -11.21 -18.74
N GLU A 413 9.99 -11.12 -18.31
CA GLU A 413 10.75 -9.85 -18.34
C GLU A 413 10.93 -9.30 -19.76
N THR A 414 10.79 -10.13 -20.80
CA THR A 414 10.82 -9.71 -22.22
C THR A 414 9.44 -9.32 -22.74
N GLY A 415 8.41 -9.34 -21.89
CA GLY A 415 7.03 -9.07 -22.25
C GLY A 415 6.30 -10.24 -22.91
N GLU A 416 6.91 -11.43 -23.04
CA GLU A 416 6.24 -12.58 -23.68
C GLU A 416 5.16 -13.16 -22.76
N ALA A 417 3.91 -13.26 -23.24
CA ALA A 417 2.82 -13.91 -22.51
C ALA A 417 3.04 -15.44 -22.40
N ILE A 418 3.16 -15.93 -21.16
CA ILE A 418 3.49 -17.33 -20.83
C ILE A 418 2.33 -18.11 -20.20
N ALA A 419 1.30 -17.42 -19.73
CA ALA A 419 0.06 -18.04 -19.26
C ALA A 419 -1.09 -17.07 -19.47
N THR A 420 -2.25 -17.54 -19.91
CA THR A 420 -3.44 -16.72 -20.14
C THR A 420 -4.63 -17.24 -19.33
N ILE A 421 -5.59 -16.36 -19.08
CA ILE A 421 -6.92 -16.69 -18.60
C ILE A 421 -7.93 -15.91 -19.43
N VAL A 422 -9.04 -16.53 -19.77
CA VAL A 422 -10.13 -15.93 -20.53
C VAL A 422 -11.47 -16.36 -19.93
N THR A 423 -12.50 -15.55 -20.07
CA THR A 423 -13.88 -15.95 -19.80
C THR A 423 -14.40 -16.87 -20.89
N ASP A 424 -14.77 -18.08 -20.51
CA ASP A 424 -15.28 -19.13 -21.39
C ASP A 424 -16.27 -20.03 -20.63
N GLU A 425 -16.73 -21.11 -21.27
CA GLU A 425 -17.68 -22.07 -20.69
C GLU A 425 -17.08 -22.94 -19.56
N ASN A 426 -15.76 -22.89 -19.35
CA ASN A 426 -15.09 -23.65 -18.28
C ASN A 426 -15.19 -22.94 -16.92
N TRP A 427 -15.70 -21.70 -16.88
CA TRP A 427 -16.02 -21.01 -15.64
C TRP A 427 -17.18 -21.70 -14.93
N ILE A 428 -17.11 -21.76 -13.61
CA ILE A 428 -18.14 -22.39 -12.77
C ILE A 428 -19.08 -21.31 -12.26
N THR A 429 -20.39 -21.58 -12.29
CA THR A 429 -21.41 -20.73 -11.67
C THR A 429 -21.75 -21.27 -10.30
N GLU A 430 -21.77 -20.41 -9.29
CA GLU A 430 -22.21 -20.74 -7.94
C GLU A 430 -23.52 -19.99 -7.64
N THR A 431 -24.50 -20.64 -7.01
CA THR A 431 -25.77 -19.99 -6.62
C THR A 431 -25.62 -19.16 -5.35
N GLU A 432 -24.62 -19.48 -4.54
CA GLU A 432 -24.26 -18.73 -3.33
C GLU A 432 -22.73 -18.62 -3.25
N PRO A 433 -22.20 -17.55 -2.64
CA PRO A 433 -20.77 -17.45 -2.43
C PRO A 433 -20.31 -18.62 -1.54
N THR A 434 -19.52 -19.54 -2.10
CA THR A 434 -18.90 -20.56 -1.26
C THR A 434 -17.96 -19.85 -0.27
N PRO A 435 -18.22 -19.90 1.05
CA PRO A 435 -17.30 -19.32 2.01
C PRO A 435 -15.96 -20.01 1.81
N ASN A 436 -14.92 -19.22 1.54
CA ASN A 436 -13.63 -19.78 1.18
C ASN A 436 -13.18 -20.77 2.27
N PRO A 437 -12.79 -22.01 1.89
CA PRO A 437 -12.30 -23.02 2.83
C PRO A 437 -11.21 -22.49 3.78
N SER A 438 -10.40 -21.52 3.33
CA SER A 438 -9.36 -20.88 4.17
C SER A 438 -9.96 -20.06 5.32
N GLN A 439 -11.05 -19.32 5.07
CA GLN A 439 -11.77 -18.61 6.13
C GLN A 439 -12.46 -19.59 7.07
N GLU A 440 -12.99 -20.69 6.54
CA GLU A 440 -13.60 -21.72 7.38
C GLU A 440 -12.57 -22.45 8.25
N GLY A 441 -11.36 -22.68 7.73
CA GLY A 441 -10.22 -23.18 8.51
C GLY A 441 -9.87 -22.25 9.67
N ASN A 442 -9.78 -20.95 9.43
CA ASN A 442 -9.55 -19.94 10.48
C ASN A 442 -10.69 -19.89 11.49
N ARG A 443 -11.95 -19.92 11.04
CA ARG A 443 -13.12 -19.97 11.93
C ARG A 443 -13.15 -21.25 12.76
N ARG A 444 -12.76 -22.40 12.20
CA ARG A 444 -12.62 -23.66 12.93
C ARG A 444 -11.49 -23.60 13.96
N GLN A 445 -10.35 -22.99 13.63
CA GLN A 445 -9.26 -22.78 14.59
C GLN A 445 -9.67 -21.83 15.71
N GLU A 446 -10.36 -20.72 15.41
CA GLU A 446 -10.90 -19.82 16.43
C GLU A 446 -11.94 -20.52 17.31
N ALA A 447 -12.86 -21.28 16.71
CA ALA A 447 -13.86 -22.05 17.44
C ALA A 447 -13.19 -23.12 18.33
N GLY A 448 -12.13 -23.77 17.83
CA GLY A 448 -11.29 -24.70 18.59
C GLY A 448 -10.59 -24.02 19.77
N GLY A 449 -9.98 -22.85 19.56
CA GLY A 449 -9.35 -22.06 20.61
C GLY A 449 -10.35 -21.57 21.66
N ARG A 450 -11.56 -21.15 21.24
CA ARG A 450 -12.65 -20.78 22.15
C ARG A 450 -13.13 -21.98 22.97
N ARG A 451 -13.23 -23.17 22.35
CA ARG A 451 -13.60 -24.41 23.04
C ARG A 451 -12.55 -24.80 24.08
N GLN A 452 -11.26 -24.73 23.77
CA GLN A 452 -10.18 -24.99 24.73
C GLN A 452 -10.21 -23.98 25.89
N LYS A 453 -10.45 -22.69 25.61
CA LYS A 453 -10.59 -21.67 26.65
C LYS A 453 -11.81 -21.92 27.55
N ALA A 454 -12.92 -22.38 26.98
CA ALA A 454 -14.11 -22.76 27.74
C ALA A 454 -13.89 -24.03 28.59
N GLU A 455 -13.18 -25.03 28.06
CA GLU A 455 -12.79 -26.23 28.80
C GLU A 455 -11.83 -25.91 29.95
N GLY A 456 -10.84 -25.03 29.74
CA GLY A 456 -9.96 -24.54 30.80
C GLY A 456 -10.72 -23.84 31.92
N ARG A 457 -11.71 -22.99 31.60
CA ARG A 457 -12.60 -22.37 32.59
C ARG A 457 -13.46 -23.39 33.33
N ARG A 458 -13.92 -24.45 32.66
CA ARG A 458 -14.69 -25.53 33.28
C ARG A 458 -13.85 -26.34 34.26
N GLN A 459 -12.58 -26.58 33.96
CA GLN A 459 -11.64 -27.23 34.89
C GLN A 459 -11.32 -26.33 36.10
N GLU A 460 -11.13 -25.03 35.88
CA GLU A 460 -10.90 -24.07 36.97
C GLU A 460 -12.12 -23.98 37.91
N ALA A 461 -13.34 -23.98 37.35
CA ALA A 461 -14.57 -24.04 38.12
C ALA A 461 -14.75 -25.38 38.86
N GLY A 462 -14.35 -26.50 38.24
CA GLY A 462 -14.33 -27.83 38.86
C GLY A 462 -13.37 -27.91 40.06
N GLY A 463 -12.17 -27.35 39.94
CA GLY A 463 -11.20 -27.26 41.04
C GLY A 463 -11.67 -26.37 42.20
N ARG A 464 -12.47 -25.34 41.91
CA ARG A 464 -13.11 -24.52 42.96
C ARG A 464 -14.25 -25.26 43.67
N ARG A 465 -15.01 -26.12 42.99
CA ARG A 465 -16.06 -26.96 43.60
C ARG A 465 -15.49 -28.02 44.56
N GLN A 466 -14.37 -28.64 44.23
CA GLN A 466 -13.72 -29.62 45.11
C GLN A 466 -13.14 -29.00 46.40
N LYS A 467 -12.94 -27.68 46.43
CA LYS A 467 -12.52 -26.95 47.65
C LYS A 467 -13.68 -26.59 48.59
N ALA A 468 -14.94 -26.77 48.17
CA ALA A 468 -16.13 -26.42 48.94
C ALA A 468 -16.84 -27.64 49.56
N GLU A 469 -16.48 -28.86 49.17
CA GLU A 469 -17.07 -30.08 49.75
C GLU A 469 -16.20 -30.64 50.87
N GLY A 470 -16.37 -30.03 52.04
CA GLY A 470 -15.83 -30.51 53.30
C GLY A 470 -16.78 -30.18 54.45
N SER A 471 -17.98 -30.76 54.47
CA SER A 471 -18.72 -31.02 55.72
C SER A 471 -19.90 -31.98 55.47
N PRO A 472 -20.21 -32.93 56.38
CA PRO A 472 -21.08 -34.06 56.09
C PRO A 472 -22.52 -33.90 56.59
N ASN A 473 -23.38 -34.73 55.99
CA ASN A 473 -24.55 -35.37 56.58
C ASN A 473 -25.89 -34.59 56.53
N GLU A 474 -26.80 -34.98 55.63
CA GLU A 474 -28.20 -35.15 55.99
C GLU A 474 -28.91 -36.15 55.06
N LYS A 475 -29.43 -37.23 55.67
CA LYS A 475 -30.29 -38.24 55.07
C LYS A 475 -31.69 -37.68 54.90
N ILE A 476 -32.25 -37.75 53.69
CA ILE A 476 -33.71 -37.70 53.48
C ILE A 476 -34.09 -38.78 52.47
N SER A 477 -34.96 -39.68 52.92
CA SER A 477 -35.55 -40.82 52.19
C SER A 477 -36.67 -40.37 51.22
N PRO A 478 -37.06 -41.20 50.25
CA PRO A 478 -38.02 -40.83 49.19
C PRO A 478 -39.47 -41.21 49.56
N PRO A 479 -40.48 -40.64 48.88
CA PRO A 479 -41.81 -41.23 48.82
C PRO A 479 -42.02 -41.99 47.51
N GLU A 480 -42.46 -43.24 47.67
CA GLU A 480 -43.24 -44.01 46.71
C GLU A 480 -44.67 -43.42 46.66
N ASP A 481 -45.25 -43.20 45.48
CA ASP A 481 -46.28 -44.10 44.93
C ASP A 481 -46.96 -43.56 43.66
N GLU A 482 -46.98 -44.47 42.69
CA GLU A 482 -48.03 -44.86 41.75
C GLU A 482 -48.91 -43.88 40.93
N SER A 483 -48.99 -44.29 39.65
CA SER A 483 -50.17 -44.39 38.79
C SER A 483 -50.40 -43.27 37.76
N GLY A 484 -50.29 -43.66 36.48
CA GLY A 484 -50.54 -42.80 35.32
C GLY A 484 -50.24 -43.49 34.00
N LEU A 485 -50.88 -44.63 33.76
CA LEU A 485 -50.93 -45.37 32.50
C LEU A 485 -51.33 -44.47 31.32
N PHE A 486 -50.48 -44.36 30.28
CA PHE A 486 -50.90 -44.15 28.89
C PHE A 486 -49.91 -44.82 27.91
N PRO A 487 -50.38 -45.41 26.80
CA PRO A 487 -49.62 -46.37 26.01
C PRO A 487 -48.68 -45.69 25.01
N ILE A 488 -47.45 -46.17 24.97
CA ILE A 488 -46.47 -45.91 23.91
C ILE A 488 -46.72 -46.92 22.78
N PRO A 489 -46.93 -46.51 21.52
CA PRO A 489 -46.88 -47.43 20.41
C PRO A 489 -45.42 -47.80 20.09
N HIS A 490 -45.19 -49.09 19.86
CA HIS A 490 -43.92 -49.68 19.45
C HIS A 490 -43.26 -48.89 18.31
N SER A 491 -42.12 -48.25 18.59
CA SER A 491 -41.21 -47.79 17.55
C SER A 491 -40.10 -48.82 17.36
N SER A 492 -40.09 -49.37 16.16
CA SER A 492 -39.12 -50.30 15.63
C SER A 492 -37.74 -49.64 15.64
N PHE A 493 -36.75 -50.36 16.18
CA PHE A 493 -35.33 -50.05 15.98
C PHE A 493 -35.03 -49.96 14.48
N PRO A 494 -34.51 -48.83 13.96
CA PRO A 494 -33.86 -48.83 12.66
C PRO A 494 -32.44 -49.33 12.85
N ILE A 495 -32.16 -50.48 12.25
CA ILE A 495 -30.82 -50.95 11.91
C ILE A 495 -30.09 -49.78 11.20
N PRO A 496 -28.82 -49.49 11.54
CA PRO A 496 -28.06 -48.46 10.84
C PRO A 496 -27.82 -48.93 9.40
N TYR A 497 -28.69 -48.53 8.49
CA TYR A 497 -28.36 -48.54 7.08
C TYR A 497 -27.20 -47.57 6.93
N PHE A 498 -26.03 -48.10 6.59
CA PHE A 498 -25.00 -47.35 5.88
C PHE A 498 -25.66 -46.83 4.61
N GLN A 499 -26.22 -45.63 4.69
CA GLN A 499 -26.62 -44.86 3.54
C GLN A 499 -25.29 -44.49 2.88
N VAL A 500 -24.87 -45.35 1.94
CA VAL A 500 -23.89 -44.97 0.92
C VAL A 500 -24.45 -43.68 0.35
N ARG A 501 -23.85 -42.56 0.76
CA ARG A 501 -24.10 -41.25 0.19
C ARG A 501 -23.74 -41.43 -1.27
N SER A 502 -24.75 -41.76 -2.09
CA SER A 502 -24.66 -41.69 -3.53
C SER A 502 -23.95 -40.39 -3.78
N GLN A 503 -22.77 -40.45 -4.40
CA GLN A 503 -22.11 -39.27 -4.90
C GLN A 503 -23.07 -38.70 -5.92
N GLU A 504 -23.98 -37.85 -5.42
CA GLU A 504 -24.77 -36.93 -6.20
C GLU A 504 -23.68 -36.19 -6.95
N THR A 505 -23.57 -36.54 -8.23
CA THR A 505 -22.63 -35.95 -9.14
C THR A 505 -23.14 -34.54 -9.24
N GLU A 506 -22.63 -33.67 -8.36
CA GLU A 506 -22.95 -32.25 -8.34
C GLU A 506 -22.78 -31.81 -9.77
N LEU A 507 -23.91 -31.52 -10.42
CA LEU A 507 -23.93 -30.96 -11.75
C LEU A 507 -23.19 -29.64 -11.61
N VAL A 508 -21.92 -29.65 -11.97
CA VAL A 508 -21.08 -28.45 -11.96
C VAL A 508 -21.72 -27.54 -12.98
N ASN A 509 -22.43 -26.52 -12.50
CA ASN A 509 -23.08 -25.56 -13.35
C ASN A 509 -22.00 -24.76 -14.07
N SER A 510 -21.81 -25.01 -15.36
CA SER A 510 -20.91 -24.24 -16.22
C SER A 510 -21.50 -22.86 -16.53
N ALA A 511 -20.63 -21.88 -16.73
CA ALA A 511 -21.00 -20.55 -17.19
C ALA A 511 -21.67 -20.62 -18.57
N THR A 512 -22.66 -19.76 -18.77
CA THR A 512 -23.40 -19.66 -20.04
C THR A 512 -22.72 -18.61 -20.92
N PHE A 513 -22.33 -19.00 -22.12
CA PHE A 513 -21.85 -18.07 -23.15
C PHE A 513 -22.97 -17.10 -23.56
N LEU A 514 -22.67 -15.80 -23.57
CA LEU A 514 -23.58 -14.76 -24.06
C LEU A 514 -23.25 -14.37 -25.50
N ARG A 515 -22.03 -13.89 -25.74
CA ARG A 515 -21.56 -13.38 -27.04
C ARG A 515 -20.05 -13.13 -27.03
N GLN A 516 -19.48 -12.88 -28.20
CA GLN A 516 -18.09 -12.42 -28.33
C GLN A 516 -17.97 -10.92 -27.99
N PRO A 517 -16.82 -10.46 -27.46
CA PRO A 517 -16.55 -9.04 -27.23
C PRO A 517 -16.44 -8.28 -28.55
N HIS A 518 -17.13 -7.14 -28.67
CA HIS A 518 -16.99 -6.24 -29.80
C HIS A 518 -16.02 -5.11 -29.43
N LEU A 519 -15.02 -4.84 -30.27
CA LEU A 519 -13.89 -3.95 -29.93
C LEU A 519 -14.33 -2.53 -29.60
N GLN A 520 -15.32 -1.99 -30.32
CA GLN A 520 -15.82 -0.62 -30.14
C GLN A 520 -16.71 -0.44 -28.90
N GLU A 521 -17.15 -1.52 -28.25
CA GLU A 521 -17.94 -1.43 -27.02
C GLU A 521 -17.10 -1.01 -25.81
N PHE A 522 -15.78 -1.16 -25.92
CA PHE A 522 -14.86 -0.93 -24.83
C PHE A 522 -14.13 0.40 -24.97
N LYS A 523 -14.24 1.22 -23.93
CA LYS A 523 -13.27 2.27 -23.65
C LYS A 523 -12.19 1.66 -22.77
N ARG A 524 -10.96 1.50 -23.27
CA ARG A 524 -9.86 0.98 -22.46
C ARG A 524 -9.31 2.08 -21.57
N GLN A 525 -9.31 1.85 -20.27
CA GLN A 525 -8.69 2.75 -19.30
C GLN A 525 -7.75 1.95 -18.41
N PHE A 526 -6.46 2.28 -18.45
CA PHE A 526 -5.51 1.73 -17.49
C PHE A 526 -5.72 2.39 -16.12
N GLU A 527 -6.07 1.59 -15.12
CA GLU A 527 -6.37 2.09 -13.77
C GLU A 527 -5.21 1.90 -12.79
N GLY A 528 -4.13 1.23 -13.22
CA GLY A 528 -2.90 1.07 -12.43
C GLY A 528 -2.73 -0.31 -11.80
N ASP A 529 -2.00 -0.34 -10.68
CA ASP A 529 -1.77 -1.55 -9.89
C ASP A 529 -2.98 -1.83 -9.00
N ALA A 530 -3.59 -3.00 -9.11
CA ALA A 530 -4.72 -3.39 -8.26
C ALA A 530 -4.34 -3.40 -6.76
N ALA A 531 -3.07 -3.61 -6.42
CA ALA A 531 -2.61 -3.52 -5.04
C ALA A 531 -2.74 -2.10 -4.46
N LEU A 532 -2.62 -1.06 -5.29
CA LEU A 532 -2.75 0.33 -4.86
C LEU A 532 -4.20 0.73 -4.56
N LEU A 533 -5.20 0.04 -5.13
CA LEU A 533 -6.61 0.24 -4.75
C LEU A 533 -6.90 -0.18 -3.32
N ASN A 534 -6.07 -1.05 -2.75
CA ASN A 534 -6.11 -1.35 -1.33
C ASN A 534 -5.32 -0.30 -0.52
N TYR A 535 -5.38 0.97 -0.94
CA TYR A 535 -4.75 2.11 -0.28
C TYR A 535 -5.08 2.19 1.22
N PRO A 536 -6.32 1.91 1.69
CA PRO A 536 -6.59 1.86 3.12
C PRO A 536 -5.75 0.81 3.85
N LYS A 537 -5.52 -0.36 3.24
CA LYS A 537 -4.65 -1.39 3.81
C LYS A 537 -3.19 -0.94 3.79
N TYR A 538 -2.71 -0.34 2.71
CA TYR A 538 -1.37 0.24 2.64
C TYR A 538 -1.16 1.30 3.72
N LEU A 539 -2.08 2.26 3.85
CA LEU A 539 -2.07 3.26 4.92
C LEU A 539 -2.08 2.63 6.31
N TRP A 540 -2.89 1.60 6.53
CA TRP A 540 -2.90 0.86 7.80
C TRP A 540 -1.54 0.21 8.10
N HIS A 541 -0.90 -0.39 7.10
CA HIS A 541 0.44 -0.97 7.26
C HIS A 541 1.47 0.13 7.55
N GLN A 542 1.43 1.24 6.81
CA GLN A 542 2.30 2.38 7.04
C GLN A 542 2.12 2.97 8.44
N ILE A 543 0.89 3.14 8.92
CA ILE A 543 0.58 3.58 10.29
C ILE A 543 1.15 2.59 11.30
N LEU A 544 0.94 1.28 11.11
CA LEU A 544 1.42 0.25 12.02
C LEU A 544 2.95 0.23 12.09
N TRP A 545 3.63 0.38 10.95
CA TRP A 545 5.09 0.51 10.88
C TRP A 545 5.59 1.81 11.50
N SER A 546 4.94 2.95 11.29
CA SER A 546 5.25 4.21 11.95
C SER A 546 5.10 4.14 13.47
N LEU A 547 4.03 3.51 13.97
CA LEU A 547 3.83 3.27 15.40
C LEU A 547 4.89 2.32 15.96
N GLY A 548 5.23 1.25 15.22
CA GLY A 548 6.31 0.34 15.54
C GLY A 548 7.66 1.04 15.62
N GLY A 549 7.95 1.93 14.67
CA GLY A 549 9.15 2.77 14.65
C GLY A 549 9.22 3.73 15.85
N ILE A 550 8.11 4.41 16.20
CA ILE A 550 8.03 5.26 17.39
C ILE A 550 8.31 4.45 18.66
N PHE A 551 7.67 3.29 18.80
CA PHE A 551 7.86 2.42 19.96
C PHE A 551 9.31 1.94 20.09
N PHE A 552 9.93 1.55 18.97
CA PHE A 552 11.32 1.13 18.93
C PHE A 552 12.28 2.26 19.36
N VAL A 553 12.11 3.46 18.82
CA VAL A 553 12.95 4.62 19.18
C VAL A 553 12.77 5.01 20.65
N LEU A 554 11.55 4.91 21.20
CA LEU A 554 11.30 5.16 22.63
C LEU A 554 12.05 4.16 23.52
N ILE A 555 12.04 2.87 23.17
CA ILE A 555 12.78 1.84 23.92
C ILE A 555 14.28 2.08 23.83
N GLU A 556 14.81 2.34 22.63
CA GLU A 556 16.24 2.60 22.42
C GLU A 556 16.72 3.84 23.18
N THR A 557 16.02 4.98 23.03
CA THR A 557 16.38 6.21 23.76
C THR A 557 16.33 6.04 25.26
N TRP A 558 15.32 5.34 25.78
CA TRP A 558 15.21 5.03 27.20
C TRP A 558 16.35 4.11 27.67
N SER A 559 16.64 3.05 26.91
CA SER A 559 17.67 2.06 27.26
C SER A 559 19.08 2.65 27.23
N LEU A 560 19.40 3.41 26.18
CA LEU A 560 20.67 4.12 26.04
C LEU A 560 20.87 5.16 27.15
N GLY A 561 19.84 5.94 27.44
CA GLY A 561 19.90 6.90 28.54
C GLY A 561 20.12 6.21 29.89
N ARG A 562 19.44 5.08 30.14
CA ARG A 562 19.56 4.34 31.39
C ARG A 562 20.93 3.70 31.53
N LEU A 563 21.49 3.17 30.44
CA LEU A 563 22.84 2.61 30.40
C LEU A 563 23.90 3.68 30.74
N LEU A 564 23.74 4.88 30.19
CA LEU A 564 24.67 5.99 30.41
C LEU A 564 24.54 6.59 31.82
N LEU A 565 23.31 6.76 32.31
CA LEU A 565 23.02 7.34 33.63
C LEU A 565 23.25 6.35 34.78
N GLY A 566 22.97 5.06 34.58
CA GLY A 566 23.12 4.01 35.59
C GLY A 566 24.56 3.92 36.11
N ARG A 567 25.55 4.02 35.21
CA ARG A 567 26.98 4.04 35.57
C ARG A 567 27.44 5.31 36.32
N ARG A 568 26.68 6.41 36.29
CA ARG A 568 27.02 7.61 37.09
C ARG A 568 26.63 7.47 38.56
N GLN A 569 25.64 6.64 38.88
CA GLN A 569 25.21 6.43 40.27
C GLN A 569 26.20 5.56 41.05
N GLU A 570 26.95 4.68 40.38
CA GLU A 570 27.99 3.85 41.01
C GLU A 570 29.29 4.61 41.35
N ALA A 571 29.55 5.74 40.66
CA ALA A 571 30.73 6.58 40.90
C ALA A 571 30.48 7.71 41.91
N GLY A 572 29.37 7.66 42.66
CA GLY A 572 29.14 8.57 43.77
C GLY A 572 30.28 8.48 44.78
N PRO A 573 30.70 9.60 45.41
CA PRO A 573 31.76 9.58 46.41
C PRO A 573 31.37 8.56 47.47
N THR A 574 32.19 7.52 47.64
CA THR A 574 32.06 6.57 48.75
C THR A 574 31.86 7.40 50.02
N PRO A 575 30.72 7.26 50.72
CA PRO A 575 30.43 8.08 51.88
C PRO A 575 31.61 7.97 52.84
N ASN A 576 32.13 9.12 53.26
CA ASN A 576 33.24 9.19 54.20
C ASN A 576 32.84 8.37 55.44
N PRO A 577 33.57 7.31 55.82
CA PRO A 577 33.13 6.35 56.83
C PRO A 577 32.81 6.99 58.19
N SER A 578 33.31 8.19 58.46
CA SER A 578 32.98 8.99 59.65
C SER A 578 31.55 9.57 59.68
N GLN A 579 30.89 9.76 58.53
CA GLN A 579 29.49 10.23 58.49
C GLN A 579 28.47 9.09 58.55
N GLU A 580 28.87 7.86 58.20
CA GLU A 580 28.00 6.67 58.23
C GLU A 580 27.58 6.33 59.68
N GLY A 581 28.48 6.53 60.65
CA GLY A 581 28.22 6.29 62.07
C GLY A 581 27.12 7.21 62.65
N ASN A 582 27.17 8.51 62.35
CA ASN A 582 26.18 9.48 62.84
C ASN A 582 24.80 9.27 62.19
N ARG A 583 24.76 8.89 60.91
CA ARG A 583 23.49 8.62 60.23
C ARG A 583 22.82 7.34 60.72
N ARG A 584 23.59 6.32 61.12
CA ARG A 584 23.02 5.12 61.77
C ARG A 584 22.42 5.44 63.14
N GLN A 585 23.10 6.23 63.97
CA GLN A 585 22.55 6.65 65.26
C GLN A 585 21.29 7.52 65.12
N GLU A 586 21.25 8.42 64.14
CA GLU A 586 20.07 9.27 63.90
C GLU A 586 18.89 8.44 63.35
N ALA A 587 19.15 7.46 62.48
CA ALA A 587 18.12 6.56 61.97
C ALA A 587 17.56 5.62 63.06
N GLU A 588 18.40 5.15 63.98
CA GLU A 588 17.96 4.36 65.15
C GLU A 588 17.15 5.21 66.13
N GLY A 589 17.54 6.46 66.38
CA GLY A 589 16.77 7.39 67.21
C GLY A 589 15.37 7.68 66.65
N ARG A 590 15.25 7.88 65.34
CA ARG A 590 13.94 8.06 64.68
C ARG A 590 13.09 6.80 64.68
N ARG A 591 13.72 5.61 64.68
CA ARG A 591 13.01 4.32 64.81
C ARG A 591 12.41 4.15 66.19
N GLN A 592 13.16 4.49 67.24
CA GLN A 592 12.67 4.46 68.63
C GLN A 592 11.55 5.48 68.86
N GLU A 593 11.63 6.67 68.26
CA GLU A 593 10.55 7.67 68.34
C GLU A 593 9.26 7.21 67.62
N ALA A 594 9.40 6.54 66.47
CA ALA A 594 8.26 5.99 65.72
C ALA A 594 7.62 4.78 66.42
N GLU A 595 8.39 3.98 67.16
CA GLU A 595 7.88 2.88 67.99
C GLU A 595 7.19 3.38 69.26
N GLY A 596 7.69 4.46 69.88
CA GLY A 596 7.01 5.13 71.00
C GLY A 596 5.62 5.66 70.62
N ARG A 597 5.50 6.31 69.46
CA ARG A 597 4.20 6.82 68.96
C ARG A 597 3.20 5.71 68.57
N ARG A 598 3.68 4.48 68.33
CA ARG A 598 2.80 3.32 68.06
C ARG A 598 2.20 2.71 69.32
N GLN A 599 2.86 2.87 70.48
CA GLN A 599 2.34 2.36 71.74
C GLN A 599 1.26 3.27 72.35
N GLU A 600 1.27 4.57 72.05
CA GLU A 600 0.24 5.52 72.52
C GLU A 600 -1.10 5.45 71.73
N ALA A 601 -1.14 4.79 70.57
CA ALA A 601 -2.33 4.74 69.71
C ALA A 601 -3.20 3.47 69.90
N GLY A 602 -2.94 2.65 70.92
CA GLY A 602 -3.66 1.40 71.20
C GLY A 602 -4.90 1.58 72.07
N GLY A 603 -6.00 2.11 71.50
CA GLY A 603 -7.33 2.14 72.11
C GLY A 603 -8.34 1.35 71.27
N SER A 604 -9.01 0.39 71.92
CA SER A 604 -9.88 -0.69 71.41
C SER A 604 -11.16 -0.25 70.65
N PRO A 605 -11.82 -1.18 69.91
CA PRO A 605 -12.83 -0.92 68.89
C PRO A 605 -14.28 -1.09 69.39
N ASP A 606 -15.23 -0.50 68.68
CA ASP A 606 -16.52 -1.10 68.28
C ASP A 606 -17.42 -0.03 67.65
N GLU A 607 -17.90 -0.24 66.43
CA GLU A 607 -19.34 -0.07 66.13
C GLU A 607 -19.69 -0.61 64.73
N LYS A 608 -20.59 -1.60 64.74
CA LYS A 608 -21.33 -2.13 63.59
C LYS A 608 -22.39 -1.13 63.16
N ILE A 609 -22.50 -0.82 61.88
CA ILE A 609 -23.76 -0.35 61.27
C ILE A 609 -23.97 -1.05 59.92
N SER A 610 -25.16 -1.66 59.80
CA SER A 610 -25.69 -2.46 58.70
C SER A 610 -25.95 -1.67 57.40
N PRO A 611 -26.09 -2.33 56.24
CA PRO A 611 -26.52 -1.68 54.99
C PRO A 611 -28.05 -1.80 54.78
N PRO A 612 -28.66 -0.91 53.99
CA PRO A 612 -29.91 -1.23 53.31
C PRO A 612 -29.76 -1.27 51.77
N GLU A 613 -30.35 -2.33 51.23
CA GLU A 613 -31.19 -2.42 50.00
C GLU A 613 -32.00 -1.12 49.72
N ASP A 614 -32.52 -0.75 48.55
CA ASP A 614 -32.57 -1.22 47.15
C ASP A 614 -33.24 -0.07 46.34
N GLU A 615 -33.32 -0.23 45.02
CA GLU A 615 -34.30 0.36 44.08
C GLU A 615 -34.12 1.78 43.47
N SER A 616 -33.65 1.76 42.21
CA SER A 616 -34.39 2.10 40.97
C SER A 616 -35.04 3.49 40.71
N ARG A 617 -34.82 3.93 39.44
CA ARG A 617 -35.65 4.75 38.51
C ARG A 617 -35.35 6.26 38.30
N LEU A 618 -34.96 6.53 37.04
CA LEU A 618 -35.53 7.45 36.03
C LEU A 618 -35.64 8.98 36.27
N PHE A 619 -35.10 9.71 35.28
CA PHE A 619 -35.26 11.14 34.85
C PHE A 619 -36.69 11.73 34.96
N PRO A 620 -36.94 13.08 34.92
CA PRO A 620 -36.28 14.12 34.07
C PRO A 620 -36.19 15.59 34.60
N ILE A 621 -35.64 16.48 33.74
CA ILE A 621 -35.58 17.98 33.74
C ILE A 621 -37.02 18.53 33.50
N PRO A 622 -37.53 19.74 33.93
CA PRO A 622 -36.91 21.06 33.69
C PRO A 622 -37.30 22.35 34.53
N HIS A 623 -36.59 23.46 34.21
CA HIS A 623 -36.89 24.92 34.26
C HIS A 623 -36.88 25.80 35.57
N SER A 624 -35.92 26.76 35.56
CA SER A 624 -36.02 28.21 35.97
C SER A 624 -35.94 28.60 37.48
N PRO A 625 -35.87 29.91 37.86
CA PRO A 625 -34.61 30.68 38.09
C PRO A 625 -34.45 31.30 39.51
N PHE A 626 -33.25 31.87 39.77
CA PHE A 626 -32.80 32.66 40.95
C PHE A 626 -32.40 31.87 42.23
N PRO A 627 -31.58 32.42 43.16
CA PRO A 627 -30.59 33.51 43.12
C PRO A 627 -29.15 33.03 43.48
N ILE A 628 -28.15 33.88 43.26
CA ILE A 628 -26.73 33.64 43.58
C ILE A 628 -26.51 33.56 45.11
N PRO A 629 -25.95 32.47 45.66
CA PRO A 629 -25.37 32.48 46.99
C PRO A 629 -23.85 32.74 46.90
N HIS A 630 -23.38 33.66 47.74
CA HIS A 630 -21.96 33.93 47.93
C HIS A 630 -21.21 32.65 48.32
N LEU A 631 -20.34 32.16 47.44
CA LEU A 631 -19.42 31.08 47.75
C LEU A 631 -18.30 31.59 48.67
N PRO A 632 -17.96 30.85 49.74
CA PRO A 632 -16.79 31.16 50.55
C PRO A 632 -15.52 30.91 49.73
N VAL A 633 -14.57 31.85 49.82
CA VAL A 633 -13.22 31.73 49.26
C VAL A 633 -12.57 30.45 49.79
N ARG A 634 -12.67 29.38 48.99
CA ARG A 634 -11.97 28.12 49.24
C ARG A 634 -10.50 28.37 48.93
N ARG A 635 -9.71 28.61 49.98
CA ARG A 635 -8.24 28.55 49.95
C ARG A 635 -7.84 27.29 49.16
N GLN A 636 -7.44 27.47 47.91
CA GLN A 636 -6.72 26.43 47.18
C GLN A 636 -5.41 26.22 47.94
N LYS A 637 -5.37 25.18 48.78
CA LYS A 637 -4.10 24.58 49.16
C LYS A 637 -3.42 24.24 47.84
N ALA A 638 -2.38 25.00 47.50
CA ALA A 638 -1.48 24.70 46.41
C ALA A 638 -1.11 23.21 46.56
N LYS A 639 -1.68 22.38 45.70
CA LYS A 639 -1.34 20.98 45.58
C LYS A 639 0.06 21.04 44.99
N SER A 640 1.05 21.09 45.87
CA SER A 640 2.46 20.99 45.51
C SER A 640 2.58 19.67 44.75
N ASP A 641 2.69 19.77 43.43
CA ASP A 641 2.93 18.64 42.56
C ASP A 641 4.23 17.99 43.02
N ARG A 642 4.12 17.00 43.91
CA ARG A 642 5.19 16.08 44.25
C ARG A 642 5.43 15.24 43.00
N ILE A 643 6.15 15.82 42.05
CA ILE A 643 6.80 15.11 40.96
C ILE A 643 7.70 14.08 41.64
N THR A 644 7.28 12.82 41.60
CA THR A 644 8.02 11.72 42.20
C THR A 644 9.43 11.67 41.60
N PRO A 645 10.49 11.41 42.39
CA PRO A 645 11.87 11.42 41.91
C PRO A 645 12.10 10.48 40.71
N TYR A 646 11.29 9.42 40.58
CA TYR A 646 11.31 8.49 39.45
C TYR A 646 10.99 9.14 38.10
N SER A 647 10.11 10.14 38.04
CA SER A 647 9.76 10.75 36.75
C SER A 647 10.88 11.62 36.18
N LEU A 648 11.69 12.27 37.03
CA LEU A 648 12.82 13.07 36.57
C LEU A 648 13.90 12.19 35.92
N LEU A 649 14.16 11.01 36.50
CA LEU A 649 15.15 10.06 35.98
C LEU A 649 14.81 9.55 34.57
N ILE A 650 13.52 9.32 34.30
CA ILE A 650 13.05 8.87 32.99
C ILE A 650 13.28 9.95 31.92
N TRP A 651 13.02 11.21 32.25
CA TRP A 651 13.21 12.33 31.31
C TRP A 651 14.68 12.60 31.02
N ASP A 652 15.56 12.51 32.02
CA ASP A 652 17.00 12.70 31.81
C ASP A 652 17.59 11.58 30.94
N SER A 653 17.08 10.36 31.10
CA SER A 653 17.41 9.21 30.26
C SER A 653 17.01 9.46 28.80
N LEU A 654 15.74 9.83 28.58
CA LEU A 654 15.22 10.11 27.25
C LEU A 654 15.97 11.27 26.56
N ALA A 655 16.24 12.36 27.29
CA ALA A 655 16.98 13.49 26.76
C ALA A 655 18.40 13.10 26.32
N THR A 656 19.09 12.31 27.14
CA THR A 656 20.45 11.83 26.83
C THR A 656 20.45 10.92 25.60
N GLY A 657 19.51 9.97 25.52
CA GLY A 657 19.36 9.10 24.35
C GLY A 657 19.00 9.87 23.08
N THR A 658 18.15 10.90 23.19
CA THR A 658 17.72 11.73 22.05
C THR A 658 18.87 12.55 21.47
N ILE A 659 19.72 13.13 22.32
CA ILE A 659 20.93 13.83 21.87
C ILE A 659 21.83 12.89 21.07
N LEU A 660 21.90 11.62 21.48
CA LEU A 660 22.74 10.63 20.84
C LEU A 660 22.18 10.16 19.47
N LEU A 661 20.86 10.14 19.30
CA LEU A 661 20.20 9.80 18.04
C LEU A 661 20.03 10.99 17.07
N LEU A 662 20.29 12.22 17.51
CA LEU A 662 20.11 13.43 16.71
C LEU A 662 20.85 13.37 15.36
N PRO A 663 22.14 12.96 15.26
CA PRO A 663 22.85 12.90 13.99
C PRO A 663 22.19 11.94 12.99
N GLY A 664 21.74 10.77 13.46
CA GLY A 664 21.02 9.79 12.63
C GLY A 664 19.66 10.33 12.16
N THR A 665 18.96 11.07 13.02
CA THR A 665 17.68 11.70 12.67
C THR A 665 17.87 12.75 11.58
N LEU A 666 18.88 13.60 11.71
CA LEU A 666 19.21 14.61 10.70
C LEU A 666 19.62 13.96 9.37
N PHE A 667 20.31 12.83 9.41
CA PHE A 667 20.61 12.03 8.21
C PHE A 667 19.33 11.54 7.53
N LEU A 668 18.41 10.90 8.27
CA LEU A 668 17.15 10.42 7.69
C LEU A 668 16.29 11.56 7.15
N LEU A 669 16.21 12.69 7.85
CA LEU A 669 15.49 13.87 7.38
C LEU A 669 16.12 14.44 6.11
N SER A 670 17.45 14.55 6.06
CA SER A 670 18.17 15.04 4.88
C SER A 670 17.94 14.12 3.68
N ILE A 671 17.98 12.80 3.88
CA ILE A 671 17.69 11.82 2.84
C ILE A 671 16.22 11.85 2.43
N ALA A 672 15.28 12.03 3.36
CA ALA A 672 13.86 12.17 3.04
C ALA A 672 13.59 13.42 2.21
N LEU A 673 14.22 14.55 2.55
CA LEU A 673 14.16 15.78 1.75
C LEU A 673 14.86 15.61 0.39
N LEU A 674 15.96 14.86 0.35
CA LEU A 674 16.64 14.50 -0.90
C LEU A 674 15.70 13.65 -1.76
N LYS A 675 15.06 12.64 -1.20
CA LYS A 675 14.06 11.82 -1.90
C LYS A 675 12.86 12.60 -2.37
N HIS A 676 12.38 13.55 -1.58
CA HIS A 676 11.29 14.43 -2.00
C HIS A 676 11.74 15.31 -3.18
N ARG A 677 12.91 15.95 -3.07
CA ARG A 677 13.45 16.84 -4.11
C ARG A 677 13.84 16.11 -5.39
N TYR A 678 14.43 14.92 -5.27
CA TYR A 678 14.91 14.12 -6.39
C TYR A 678 13.91 13.06 -6.83
N GLY A 679 12.79 12.88 -6.12
CA GLY A 679 11.67 12.01 -6.47
C GLY A 679 11.05 12.35 -7.83
N GLU A 680 11.33 13.56 -8.31
CA GLU A 680 10.91 14.08 -9.61
C GLU A 680 12.00 13.97 -10.70
N ALA A 681 13.24 13.60 -10.34
CA ALA A 681 14.36 13.44 -11.28
C ALA A 681 14.61 11.96 -11.59
N GLU A 682 15.36 11.65 -12.65
CA GLU A 682 15.73 10.26 -13.00
C GLU A 682 16.45 9.49 -11.87
N LEU A 683 17.14 10.22 -10.97
CA LEU A 683 17.72 9.66 -9.75
C LEU A 683 16.65 9.12 -8.78
N ALA A 684 15.40 9.62 -8.85
CA ALA A 684 14.24 9.11 -8.11
C ALA A 684 14.07 7.61 -8.26
N LEU A 685 14.23 7.08 -9.49
CA LEU A 685 14.03 5.66 -9.76
C LEU A 685 15.05 4.82 -8.99
N GLN A 686 16.28 5.34 -8.86
CA GLN A 686 17.30 4.71 -8.01
C GLN A 686 16.94 4.84 -6.52
N PHE A 687 16.42 5.99 -6.08
CA PHE A 687 15.98 6.22 -4.69
C PHE A 687 14.70 5.49 -4.28
N ALA A 688 13.83 5.16 -5.22
CA ALA A 688 12.63 4.37 -5.02
C ALA A 688 12.95 2.88 -4.93
N SER A 689 14.12 2.45 -5.41
CA SER A 689 14.52 1.05 -5.31
C SER A 689 14.65 0.60 -3.84
N SER A 690 14.23 -0.63 -3.57
CA SER A 690 14.38 -1.26 -2.25
C SER A 690 15.83 -1.28 -1.77
N HIS A 691 16.80 -1.39 -2.69
CA HIS A 691 18.23 -1.33 -2.40
C HIS A 691 18.65 0.04 -1.83
N SER A 692 18.11 1.14 -2.36
CA SER A 692 18.38 2.47 -1.79
C SER A 692 17.87 2.57 -0.36
N ASN A 693 16.67 2.04 -0.07
CA ASN A 693 16.11 2.05 1.28
C ASN A 693 16.98 1.26 2.26
N GLN A 694 17.53 0.12 1.84
CA GLN A 694 18.46 -0.68 2.63
C GLN A 694 19.78 0.08 2.90
N LEU A 695 20.33 0.77 1.90
CA LEU A 695 21.54 1.58 2.07
C LEU A 695 21.31 2.77 3.01
N ILE A 696 20.13 3.39 2.96
CA ILE A 696 19.74 4.47 3.88
C ILE A 696 19.66 3.93 5.31
N LEU A 697 19.03 2.76 5.52
CA LEU A 697 18.98 2.12 6.83
C LEU A 697 20.39 1.78 7.33
N ALA A 698 21.25 1.21 6.49
CA ALA A 698 22.63 0.90 6.83
C ALA A 698 23.43 2.16 7.20
N GLY A 699 23.29 3.24 6.42
CA GLY A 699 23.93 4.53 6.71
C GLY A 699 23.48 5.12 8.05
N PHE A 700 22.18 5.04 8.36
CA PHE A 700 21.65 5.44 9.67
C PHE A 700 22.27 4.63 10.81
N LEU A 701 22.33 3.30 10.69
CA LEU A 701 22.90 2.42 11.71
C LEU A 701 24.39 2.69 11.94
N VAL A 702 25.15 3.00 10.88
CA VAL A 702 26.57 3.36 10.97
C VAL A 702 26.75 4.68 11.72
N ILE A 703 25.96 5.70 11.42
CA ILE A 703 26.03 7.01 12.11
C ILE A 703 25.72 6.87 13.60
N VAL A 704 24.67 6.10 13.94
CA VAL A 704 24.32 5.83 15.35
C VAL A 704 25.46 5.09 16.06
N SER A 705 26.04 4.07 15.42
CA SER A 705 27.16 3.30 15.98
C SER A 705 28.41 4.15 16.21
N LEU A 706 28.77 5.02 15.26
CA LEU A 706 29.90 5.95 15.40
C LEU A 706 29.66 6.97 16.51
N THR A 707 28.42 7.47 16.64
CA THR A 707 28.06 8.41 17.70
C THR A 707 28.14 7.75 19.07
N LEU A 708 27.71 6.49 19.18
CA LEU A 708 27.88 5.67 20.38
C LEU A 708 29.36 5.46 20.70
N LEU A 709 30.18 5.03 19.74
CA LEU A 709 31.60 4.78 19.92
C LEU A 709 32.33 6.06 20.35
N TRP A 710 32.04 7.19 19.70
CA TRP A 710 32.59 8.50 20.06
C TRP A 710 32.23 8.89 21.49
N SER A 711 30.96 8.68 21.89
CA SER A 711 30.52 8.93 23.26
C SER A 711 31.23 8.03 24.27
N LEU A 712 31.59 6.80 23.90
CA LEU A 712 32.37 5.88 24.75
C LEU A 712 33.83 6.32 24.84
N LEU A 713 34.46 6.73 23.74
CA LEU A 713 35.86 7.18 23.71
C LEU A 713 36.06 8.48 24.50
N ARG A 714 35.22 9.51 24.29
CA ARG A 714 35.28 10.75 25.09
C ARG A 714 35.10 10.50 26.58
N ARG A 715 34.38 9.44 26.94
CA ARG A 715 34.19 9.07 28.35
C ARG A 715 35.48 8.53 28.96
N GLN A 716 36.32 7.84 28.18
CA GLN A 716 37.64 7.37 28.65
C GLN A 716 38.60 8.54 28.88
N GLU A 717 38.55 9.58 28.04
CA GLU A 717 39.38 10.78 28.20
C GLU A 717 39.00 11.64 29.42
N ALA A 718 37.75 11.55 29.87
CA ALA A 718 37.24 12.34 30.99
C ALA A 718 37.49 11.70 32.37
N GLU A 719 38.14 10.53 32.44
CA GLU A 719 38.64 10.05 33.73
C GLU A 719 39.76 11.00 34.20
N PRO A 720 39.56 11.71 35.32
CA PRO A 720 40.57 12.63 35.81
C PRO A 720 41.82 11.82 36.10
N THR A 721 42.93 12.16 35.42
CA THR A 721 44.23 11.60 35.74
C THR A 721 44.43 11.79 37.25
N PRO A 722 44.72 10.71 38.01
CA PRO A 722 44.84 10.79 39.45
C PRO A 722 45.90 11.84 39.75
N ASN A 723 45.48 12.92 40.39
CA ASN A 723 46.33 14.08 40.65
C ASN A 723 47.52 13.62 41.51
N PRO A 724 48.75 13.59 40.98
CA PRO A 724 49.90 12.99 41.68
C PRO A 724 50.32 13.79 42.91
N SER A 725 49.76 14.98 43.13
CA SER A 725 50.11 15.88 44.24
C SER A 725 49.59 15.46 45.62
N LYS A 726 48.75 14.42 45.74
CA LYS A 726 48.27 13.93 47.05
C LYS A 726 49.04 12.75 47.63
N GLU A 727 49.98 12.16 46.90
CA GLU A 727 50.76 11.02 47.39
C GLU A 727 52.03 11.43 48.18
N GLY A 728 52.45 12.71 48.07
CA GLY A 728 53.66 13.23 48.74
C GLY A 728 53.52 13.52 50.24
N ASN A 729 52.30 13.61 50.77
CA ASN A 729 52.06 14.04 52.17
C ASN A 729 51.68 12.90 53.12
N ARG A 730 51.87 11.64 52.71
CA ARG A 730 51.55 10.45 53.54
C ARG A 730 52.78 9.70 54.06
N ARG A 731 53.99 10.26 53.91
CA ARG A 731 55.26 9.69 54.43
C ARG A 731 55.91 10.50 55.55
N GLN A 732 55.19 11.46 56.13
CA GLN A 732 55.57 12.11 57.38
C GLN A 732 54.38 12.05 58.32
N ASP A 733 54.20 10.89 58.95
CA ASP A 733 53.58 10.71 60.26
C ASP A 733 53.96 9.31 60.77
#